data_AF-A0A9E7FJP0-F1
#
_entry.id   AF-A0A9E7FJP0-F1
#
_cell.length_a   1.000
_cell.length_b   1.000
_cell.length_c   1.000
_cell.angle_alpha   90.00
_cell.angle_beta   90.00
_cell.angle_gamma   90.00
#
_symmetry.space_group_name_H-M   'P 1'
#
loop_
_entity.id
_entity.type
_entity.pdbx_description
1 polymer ?
#
loop_
_entity_poly.entity_id
_entity_poly.type
_entity_poly.pdbx_seq_one_letter_code
_entity_poly.pdbx_strand_id
1 'polypeptide(L)'
;MGLRSFVEVSPDSHFPLENLPYGVFRPTSTAGGDGSPPAPRPGVAIGDFVLDLSVISAAGLFDGLILKDSPCFLQPSLNMFVGMGRPAWKEVRLTLQRLLSAEDPTLRDNTSLREKSLLKMSEVEMLLPTVIGDYTDFFSSMHHAKNCGTIFRGPENPIPVNWFHLPIAYHGRASSVVISGTDIIRPRGQGYPTAKSPPYFGPTQKLDFELEMAAIVGPGNELGKSINVDEAADHIFGLVLMNDWSARDIQAWEYVPLGPFLGKSFGTTISPWIVTLDALEPFACDAPKQDPQPLPYLAESKHINYDIPLEVWIKPAGHEHPVIITRSNFNNLYWTLTQQLAHHTINGCNLRPGDLLGTGTISGPEAESFGCLLELTWNGQKPLNLIGAARKFLEDGDEVFFTACCKSLKEQSVKLSGDSTLLFAGGESVTGAHPCGFCLARGRAGGGGEEKREAMSIVPRETIEVIAQSIGIANLSPDVALALAPDVEYRLREIMQEAIKCMRHSKRTILTADDVDSALSLRNIEPIYGFASGDPLRFKRAVGHKDLFYIDDRDVDFREVIDAPLPKAPLDTAVVAHWLAIEGVQPAIPENSPVEAIVAPSENKKSDNSKEDGLHVDLKLPVKHVLSRELQLYFDKITELTVTRPESILFKEALLSLAADSGIHPLVPYFSYFIADEVARSLNDLPILFALMRVVRSLLQNPHIHIEPYLHQLMPSIITCVVAKRLGSRIADSHWELRDFSANLAASVCRRYGHVYHNLQSRLTKTLINAFLDPSKALTQHYGAIQGLAALGPGVVRLLVLPNLEPYLQLLEPEMQLEKQKNEMKRKEAWRVYGALLCAAGKCLYDRLKLFPGLLSPPKHKVWRSNGRVATSTLNKRKPSTIHSMQQPPFKKMAVDGAIGTMTTGSQGAEDRFPTQSSGAGMGQSSAAGQVSVEAIGGRRAPTGSAVLAQAWKEDLDAGHLLASLYQLFGEGVLSFIQPVEMSFFV
;
A
#
# COMPACT_ATOMS: atom_id res chain seq x y z
N MET A 1 -40.81 29.81 -8.90
CA MET A 1 -39.92 30.76 -9.62
C MET A 1 -38.51 30.18 -9.54
N GLY A 2 -37.58 30.61 -10.41
CA GLY A 2 -36.16 30.28 -10.21
C GLY A 2 -35.62 30.93 -8.93
N LEU A 3 -34.48 30.44 -8.43
CA LEU A 3 -33.82 31.11 -7.31
C LEU A 3 -33.29 32.47 -7.79
N ARG A 4 -33.32 33.48 -6.92
CA ARG A 4 -32.77 34.81 -7.19
C ARG A 4 -31.94 35.24 -6.00
N SER A 5 -30.73 35.73 -6.26
CA SER A 5 -29.87 36.31 -5.23
C SER A 5 -30.08 37.82 -5.13
N PHE A 6 -29.72 38.41 -3.98
CA PHE A 6 -29.49 39.86 -3.91
C PHE A 6 -28.12 40.27 -4.48
N VAL A 7 -27.18 39.32 -4.59
CA VAL A 7 -25.93 39.51 -5.31
C VAL A 7 -26.25 39.53 -6.81
N GLU A 8 -25.72 40.49 -7.54
CA GLU A 8 -25.87 40.53 -9.00
C GLU A 8 -25.05 39.40 -9.63
N VAL A 9 -25.71 38.59 -10.46
CA VAL A 9 -25.11 37.42 -11.12
C VAL A 9 -25.44 37.48 -12.60
N SER A 10 -24.40 37.53 -13.45
CA SER A 10 -24.56 37.42 -14.91
C SER A 10 -25.21 36.07 -15.28
N PRO A 11 -26.12 36.00 -16.28
CA PRO A 11 -26.65 34.72 -16.78
C PRO A 11 -25.55 33.73 -17.25
N ASP A 12 -24.44 34.28 -17.75
CA ASP A 12 -23.25 33.52 -18.14
C ASP A 12 -22.24 33.31 -16.99
N SER A 13 -22.53 33.76 -15.76
CA SER A 13 -21.70 33.47 -14.60
C SER A 13 -21.61 31.97 -14.35
N HIS A 14 -20.50 31.56 -13.74
CA HIS A 14 -20.26 30.18 -13.37
C HIS A 14 -20.85 29.85 -11.99
N PHE A 15 -21.25 30.87 -11.22
CA PHE A 15 -21.59 30.76 -9.80
C PHE A 15 -22.99 31.33 -9.45
N PRO A 16 -24.09 30.85 -10.06
CA PRO A 16 -25.44 31.22 -9.64
C PRO A 16 -25.84 30.57 -8.31
N LEU A 17 -26.99 31.01 -7.78
CA LEU A 17 -27.54 30.57 -6.48
C LEU A 17 -27.96 29.08 -6.48
N GLU A 18 -28.15 28.50 -7.66
CA GLU A 18 -28.29 27.07 -7.92
C GLU A 18 -26.97 26.29 -7.73
N ASN A 19 -25.80 26.92 -7.97
CA ASN A 19 -24.50 26.24 -7.89
C ASN A 19 -23.98 26.18 -6.45
N LEU A 20 -23.52 27.32 -5.90
CA LEU A 20 -22.87 27.43 -4.57
C LEU A 20 -21.80 26.36 -4.30
N PRO A 21 -20.68 26.34 -5.06
CA PRO A 21 -19.58 25.40 -4.83
C PRO A 21 -18.69 25.85 -3.68
N TYR A 22 -17.98 24.91 -3.08
CA TYR A 22 -17.13 25.14 -1.90
C TYR A 22 -15.66 25.13 -2.29
N GLY A 23 -14.89 26.04 -1.69
CA GLY A 23 -13.45 26.17 -1.92
C GLY A 23 -12.73 26.69 -0.68
N VAL A 24 -11.41 26.79 -0.76
CA VAL A 24 -10.56 27.41 0.27
C VAL A 24 -9.85 28.61 -0.35
N PHE A 25 -9.83 29.72 0.37
CA PHE A 25 -9.24 30.97 -0.13
C PHE A 25 -8.46 31.71 0.97
N ARG A 26 -7.65 32.67 0.52
CA ARG A 26 -6.94 33.66 1.34
C ARG A 26 -7.19 35.07 0.75
N PRO A 27 -7.64 36.08 1.52
CA PRO A 27 -7.72 37.44 1.01
C PRO A 27 -6.33 38.02 0.70
N THR A 28 -6.16 38.73 -0.41
CA THR A 28 -4.87 39.34 -0.78
C THR A 28 -4.61 40.70 -0.11
N SER A 29 -5.67 41.39 0.29
CA SER A 29 -5.64 42.79 0.74
C SER A 29 -5.48 43.02 2.25
N THR A 30 -5.53 41.95 3.07
CA THR A 30 -5.55 42.06 4.54
C THR A 30 -4.42 41.27 5.20
N ALA A 31 -3.24 41.90 5.29
CA ALA A 31 -2.19 41.41 6.18
C ALA A 31 -2.70 41.33 7.63
N GLY A 32 -2.23 40.32 8.37
CA GLY A 32 -2.50 40.17 9.80
C GLY A 32 -2.00 41.36 10.61
N GLY A 33 -2.52 41.53 11.84
CA GLY A 33 -2.10 42.61 12.76
C GLY A 33 -0.62 42.53 13.21
N ASP A 34 0.06 41.45 12.84
CA ASP A 34 1.48 41.13 13.04
C ASP A 34 2.30 41.16 11.74
N GLY A 35 1.66 41.39 10.58
CA GLY A 35 2.28 41.31 9.25
C GLY A 35 2.25 39.93 8.60
N SER A 36 1.60 38.92 9.19
CA SER A 36 1.47 37.59 8.57
C SER A 36 0.52 37.63 7.36
N PRO A 37 0.63 36.70 6.39
CA PRO A 37 -0.46 36.47 5.44
C PRO A 37 -1.71 35.98 6.19
N PRO A 38 -2.94 36.38 5.78
CA PRO A 38 -4.15 35.98 6.48
C PRO A 38 -4.40 34.47 6.40
N ALA A 39 -5.08 33.94 7.42
CA ALA A 39 -5.36 32.51 7.51
C ALA A 39 -6.27 32.02 6.36
N PRO A 40 -5.90 30.90 5.68
CA PRO A 40 -6.78 30.18 4.76
C PRO A 40 -8.10 29.79 5.44
N ARG A 41 -9.20 29.82 4.71
CA ARG A 41 -10.52 29.44 5.25
C ARG A 41 -11.55 29.09 4.17
N PRO A 42 -12.66 28.43 4.54
CA PRO A 42 -13.67 27.99 3.60
C PRO A 42 -14.51 29.14 3.05
N GLY A 43 -14.75 29.11 1.74
CA GLY A 43 -15.63 30.04 1.04
C GLY A 43 -16.62 29.32 0.13
N VAL A 44 -17.64 30.04 -0.30
CA VAL A 44 -18.58 29.62 -1.36
C VAL A 44 -18.69 30.69 -2.43
N ALA A 45 -18.62 30.30 -3.70
CA ALA A 45 -18.72 31.22 -4.83
C ALA A 45 -20.17 31.64 -5.12
N ILE A 46 -20.40 32.94 -5.37
CA ILE A 46 -21.68 33.52 -5.78
C ILE A 46 -21.44 34.77 -6.64
N GLY A 47 -21.85 34.73 -7.92
CA GLY A 47 -21.48 35.76 -8.90
C GLY A 47 -19.96 35.91 -8.99
N ASP A 48 -19.48 37.15 -8.94
CA ASP A 48 -18.04 37.48 -8.94
C ASP A 48 -17.45 37.59 -7.50
N PHE A 49 -18.15 37.02 -6.51
CA PHE A 49 -17.81 37.10 -5.08
C PHE A 49 -17.58 35.72 -4.44
N VAL A 50 -16.78 35.72 -3.37
CA VAL A 50 -16.66 34.62 -2.42
C VAL A 50 -17.34 35.01 -1.11
N LEU A 51 -18.25 34.17 -0.64
CA LEU A 51 -18.86 34.25 0.68
C LEU A 51 -17.97 33.53 1.72
N ASP A 52 -17.39 34.30 2.63
CA ASP A 52 -16.55 33.83 3.74
C ASP A 52 -17.40 33.08 4.79
N LEU A 53 -17.28 31.75 4.83
CA LEU A 53 -18.08 30.92 5.74
C LEU A 53 -17.65 31.07 7.21
N SER A 54 -16.42 31.50 7.47
CA SER A 54 -15.94 31.78 8.83
C SER A 54 -16.65 32.98 9.43
N VAL A 55 -16.91 34.02 8.61
CA VAL A 55 -17.64 35.23 9.01
C VAL A 55 -19.13 34.93 9.23
N ILE A 56 -19.74 34.10 8.39
CA ILE A 56 -21.13 33.66 8.55
C ILE A 56 -21.31 32.75 9.78
N SER A 57 -20.32 31.90 10.07
CA SER A 57 -20.25 31.10 11.30
C SER A 57 -20.09 31.98 12.55
N ALA A 58 -19.14 32.92 12.55
CA ALA A 58 -18.91 33.86 13.66
C ALA A 58 -20.10 34.80 13.92
N ALA A 59 -20.93 35.08 12.91
CA ALA A 59 -22.19 35.81 13.04
C ALA A 59 -23.35 34.96 13.61
N GLY A 60 -23.15 33.67 13.86
CA GLY A 60 -24.16 32.77 14.41
C GLY A 60 -25.27 32.38 13.43
N LEU A 61 -25.06 32.57 12.12
CA LEU A 61 -26.10 32.35 11.09
C LEU A 61 -26.22 30.89 10.63
N PHE A 62 -25.32 30.01 11.08
CA PHE A 62 -25.49 28.56 11.03
C PHE A 62 -26.17 28.08 12.33
N ASP A 63 -27.48 28.31 12.42
CA ASP A 63 -28.29 28.09 13.62
C ASP A 63 -28.98 26.71 13.71
N GLY A 64 -28.72 25.85 12.71
CA GLY A 64 -29.31 24.51 12.54
C GLY A 64 -28.88 23.45 13.57
N LEU A 65 -29.35 22.22 13.39
CA LEU A 65 -29.17 21.15 14.40
C LEU A 65 -27.79 20.50 14.35
N ILE A 66 -27.04 20.66 13.25
CA ILE A 66 -25.78 19.96 13.00
C ILE A 66 -24.59 20.93 13.01
N LEU A 67 -24.77 22.15 12.47
CA LEU A 67 -23.69 23.13 12.33
C LEU A 67 -23.59 24.12 13.49
N LYS A 68 -24.62 24.22 14.33
CA LYS A 68 -24.57 25.06 15.53
C LYS A 68 -23.44 24.60 16.44
N ASP A 69 -22.59 25.55 16.82
CA ASP A 69 -21.35 25.35 17.58
C ASP A 69 -20.26 24.51 16.87
N SER A 70 -20.39 24.23 15.56
CA SER A 70 -19.37 23.51 14.76
C SER A 70 -18.21 24.42 14.31
N PRO A 71 -16.94 24.08 14.58
CA PRO A 71 -15.78 24.86 14.16
C PRO A 71 -15.31 24.53 12.73
N CYS A 72 -16.10 23.83 11.91
CA CYS A 72 -15.69 23.36 10.59
C CYS A 72 -15.35 24.49 9.60
N PHE A 73 -15.94 25.67 9.77
CA PHE A 73 -15.64 26.86 8.96
C PHE A 73 -14.53 27.76 9.53
N LEU A 74 -13.89 27.33 10.62
CA LEU A 74 -12.67 27.93 11.19
C LEU A 74 -11.40 27.12 10.82
N GLN A 75 -11.53 26.10 9.98
CA GLN A 75 -10.42 25.24 9.55
C GLN A 75 -9.73 25.78 8.28
N PRO A 76 -8.42 25.53 8.09
CA PRO A 76 -7.70 25.94 6.88
C PRO A 76 -8.03 25.08 5.64
N SER A 77 -8.90 24.07 5.76
CA SER A 77 -9.33 23.20 4.65
C SER A 77 -10.75 22.68 4.86
N LEU A 78 -11.40 22.19 3.79
CA LEU A 78 -12.77 21.65 3.87
C LEU A 78 -12.87 20.26 4.51
N ASN A 79 -11.76 19.57 4.82
CA ASN A 79 -11.74 18.17 5.30
C ASN A 79 -12.71 17.91 6.47
N MET A 80 -12.78 18.84 7.44
CA MET A 80 -13.68 18.70 8.58
C MET A 80 -15.16 18.79 8.16
N PHE A 81 -15.51 19.70 7.25
CA PHE A 81 -16.88 19.89 6.77
C PHE A 81 -17.32 18.75 5.84
N VAL A 82 -16.48 18.31 4.90
CA VAL A 82 -16.82 17.16 4.03
C VAL A 82 -16.95 15.88 4.87
N GLY A 83 -16.16 15.73 5.93
CA GLY A 83 -16.29 14.62 6.88
C GLY A 83 -17.61 14.58 7.68
N MET A 84 -18.40 15.66 7.73
CA MET A 84 -19.70 15.69 8.44
C MET A 84 -20.84 14.98 7.69
N GLY A 85 -20.66 14.68 6.40
CA GLY A 85 -21.64 13.95 5.59
C GLY A 85 -22.86 14.75 5.13
N ARG A 86 -23.64 14.13 4.23
CA ARG A 86 -24.73 14.77 3.47
C ARG A 86 -25.79 15.55 4.28
N PRO A 87 -26.19 15.14 5.50
CA PRO A 87 -27.09 15.95 6.33
C PRO A 87 -26.53 17.35 6.65
N ALA A 88 -25.24 17.44 6.99
CA ALA A 88 -24.57 18.71 7.26
C ALA A 88 -24.44 19.56 5.99
N TRP A 89 -24.07 18.95 4.85
CA TRP A 89 -23.96 19.65 3.57
C TRP A 89 -25.30 20.26 3.13
N LYS A 90 -26.41 19.54 3.35
CA LYS A 90 -27.76 20.03 3.06
C LYS A 90 -28.20 21.15 4.01
N GLU A 91 -27.90 21.05 5.30
CA GLU A 91 -28.18 22.13 6.28
C GLU A 91 -27.46 23.43 5.87
N VAL A 92 -26.18 23.35 5.48
CA VAL A 92 -25.39 24.49 5.01
C VAL A 92 -25.91 25.02 3.67
N ARG A 93 -26.10 24.16 2.67
CA ARG A 93 -26.58 24.55 1.33
C ARG A 93 -27.93 25.29 1.40
N LEU A 94 -28.88 24.78 2.18
CA LEU A 94 -30.17 25.45 2.40
C LEU A 94 -30.02 26.77 3.18
N THR A 95 -29.14 26.81 4.17
CA THR A 95 -28.85 28.04 4.93
C THR A 95 -28.25 29.13 4.02
N LEU A 96 -27.32 28.76 3.14
CA LEU A 96 -26.71 29.69 2.19
C LEU A 96 -27.70 30.14 1.11
N GLN A 97 -28.55 29.24 0.59
CA GLN A 97 -29.62 29.61 -0.36
C GLN A 97 -30.67 30.54 0.26
N ARG A 98 -30.97 30.39 1.57
CA ARG A 98 -31.75 31.35 2.36
C ARG A 98 -31.01 32.70 2.43
N LEU A 99 -29.82 32.72 3.01
CA LEU A 99 -29.08 33.95 3.32
C LEU A 99 -28.73 34.79 2.08
N LEU A 100 -28.44 34.16 0.94
CA LEU A 100 -28.13 34.85 -0.32
C LEU A 100 -29.37 35.23 -1.14
N SER A 101 -30.59 34.83 -0.72
CA SER A 101 -31.81 35.08 -1.47
C SER A 101 -32.12 36.57 -1.60
N ALA A 102 -32.68 36.98 -2.74
CA ALA A 102 -33.21 38.32 -2.97
C ALA A 102 -34.27 38.73 -1.92
N GLU A 103 -35.01 37.77 -1.37
CA GLU A 103 -36.11 38.00 -0.43
C GLU A 103 -35.66 38.09 1.04
N ASP A 104 -34.52 37.51 1.42
CA ASP A 104 -34.09 37.42 2.82
C ASP A 104 -33.30 38.66 3.28
N PRO A 105 -33.74 39.40 4.31
CA PRO A 105 -33.06 40.61 4.77
C PRO A 105 -31.78 40.35 5.58
N THR A 106 -31.59 39.13 6.12
CA THR A 106 -30.64 38.83 7.22
C THR A 106 -29.20 39.16 6.87
N LEU A 107 -28.79 38.85 5.64
CA LEU A 107 -27.49 39.22 5.08
C LEU A 107 -27.59 40.37 4.07
N ARG A 108 -28.69 40.45 3.31
CA ARG A 108 -28.93 41.47 2.28
C ARG A 108 -28.85 42.89 2.85
N ASP A 109 -29.53 43.14 3.96
CA ASP A 109 -29.72 44.48 4.53
C ASP A 109 -28.70 44.79 5.65
N ASN A 110 -28.00 43.76 6.16
CA ASN A 110 -26.94 43.91 7.16
C ASN A 110 -25.61 44.31 6.52
N THR A 111 -25.50 45.58 6.12
CA THR A 111 -24.35 46.14 5.39
C THR A 111 -23.00 45.80 6.03
N SER A 112 -22.87 45.93 7.36
CA SER A 112 -21.59 45.71 8.07
C SER A 112 -21.19 44.24 8.18
N LEU A 113 -22.13 43.29 8.04
CA LEU A 113 -21.80 41.87 7.90
C LEU A 113 -21.48 41.56 6.44
N ARG A 114 -22.32 42.03 5.51
CA ARG A 114 -22.21 41.82 4.07
C ARG A 114 -20.86 42.26 3.50
N GLU A 115 -20.36 43.43 3.93
CA GLU A 115 -19.04 43.97 3.55
C GLU A 115 -17.85 43.17 4.12
N LYS A 116 -18.08 42.36 5.16
CA LYS A 116 -17.04 41.47 5.74
C LYS A 116 -17.13 40.05 5.17
N SER A 117 -18.31 39.60 4.78
CA SER A 117 -18.54 38.23 4.32
C SER A 117 -18.45 38.08 2.79
N LEU A 118 -18.76 39.10 1.99
CA LEU A 118 -18.65 39.03 0.53
C LEU A 118 -17.39 39.76 0.05
N LEU A 119 -16.39 38.97 -0.35
CA LEU A 119 -15.13 39.44 -0.93
C LEU A 119 -15.17 39.24 -2.44
N LYS A 120 -14.55 40.13 -3.25
CA LYS A 120 -14.48 39.89 -4.70
C LYS A 120 -13.52 38.75 -5.02
N MET A 121 -13.79 37.98 -6.06
CA MET A 121 -12.86 36.94 -6.54
C MET A 121 -11.49 37.49 -6.94
N SER A 122 -11.43 38.74 -7.44
CA SER A 122 -10.18 39.45 -7.75
C SER A 122 -9.37 39.89 -6.52
N GLU A 123 -9.92 39.75 -5.32
CA GLU A 123 -9.32 40.17 -4.04
C GLU A 123 -8.95 38.96 -3.15
N VAL A 124 -8.98 37.74 -3.71
CA VAL A 124 -8.61 36.48 -3.04
C VAL A 124 -7.66 35.62 -3.87
N GLU A 125 -6.80 34.89 -3.18
CA GLU A 125 -5.99 33.78 -3.67
C GLU A 125 -6.77 32.48 -3.39
N MET A 126 -6.95 31.63 -4.41
CA MET A 126 -7.57 30.31 -4.24
C MET A 126 -6.51 29.26 -3.89
N LEU A 127 -6.88 28.31 -3.02
CA LEU A 127 -6.00 27.27 -2.50
C LEU A 127 -6.61 25.88 -2.74
N LEU A 128 -5.81 24.82 -2.55
CA LEU A 128 -6.32 23.44 -2.57
C LEU A 128 -7.51 23.29 -1.60
N PRO A 129 -8.69 22.83 -2.06
CA PRO A 129 -9.91 22.87 -1.25
C PRO A 129 -9.90 21.86 -0.09
N THR A 130 -9.11 20.80 -0.20
CA THR A 130 -8.88 19.80 0.85
C THR A 130 -7.39 19.44 0.94
N VAL A 131 -6.97 18.99 2.12
CA VAL A 131 -5.73 18.22 2.29
C VAL A 131 -6.03 16.81 1.79
N ILE A 132 -5.52 16.46 0.61
CA ILE A 132 -5.76 15.16 -0.02
C ILE A 132 -4.96 14.09 0.73
N GLY A 133 -5.66 13.10 1.28
CA GLY A 133 -5.03 12.01 2.05
C GLY A 133 -4.39 10.98 1.13
N ASP A 134 -5.18 10.43 0.23
CA ASP A 134 -4.79 9.60 -0.91
C ASP A 134 -5.44 10.13 -2.20
N TYR A 135 -4.78 9.87 -3.33
CA TYR A 135 -5.32 10.06 -4.68
C TYR A 135 -5.28 8.70 -5.40
N THR A 136 -6.43 8.25 -5.88
CA THR A 136 -6.56 7.07 -6.76
C THR A 136 -7.15 7.49 -8.09
N ASP A 137 -6.62 6.94 -9.17
CA ASP A 137 -6.94 7.31 -10.54
C ASP A 137 -7.55 6.11 -11.28
N PHE A 138 -8.76 6.28 -11.82
CA PHE A 138 -9.50 5.23 -12.52
C PHE A 138 -9.19 5.22 -14.03
N PHE A 139 -9.86 4.34 -14.76
CA PHE A 139 -9.70 4.19 -16.20
C PHE A 139 -11.07 3.97 -16.87
N SER A 140 -12.07 4.81 -16.53
CA SER A 140 -13.49 4.47 -16.68
C SER A 140 -14.20 4.90 -17.99
N SER A 141 -13.55 5.60 -18.91
CA SER A 141 -14.10 5.80 -20.27
C SER A 141 -13.83 4.59 -21.18
N MET A 142 -14.90 4.00 -21.72
CA MET A 142 -14.80 2.92 -22.72
C MET A 142 -14.11 3.41 -24.00
N HIS A 143 -14.34 4.66 -24.39
CA HIS A 143 -13.79 5.23 -25.63
C HIS A 143 -12.27 5.42 -25.50
N HIS A 144 -11.82 5.97 -24.38
CA HIS A 144 -10.38 6.11 -24.10
C HIS A 144 -9.69 4.74 -24.02
N ALA A 145 -10.27 3.79 -23.28
CA ALA A 145 -9.77 2.41 -23.19
C ALA A 145 -9.68 1.73 -24.57
N LYS A 146 -10.65 1.96 -25.45
CA LYS A 146 -10.66 1.48 -26.84
C LYS A 146 -9.60 2.15 -27.70
N ASN A 147 -9.44 3.47 -27.60
CA ASN A 147 -8.51 4.24 -28.41
C ASN A 147 -7.06 3.91 -28.05
N CYS A 148 -6.68 4.03 -26.77
CA CYS A 148 -5.36 3.63 -26.29
C CYS A 148 -5.09 2.13 -26.55
N GLY A 149 -6.09 1.27 -26.36
CA GLY A 149 -6.03 -0.14 -26.74
C GLY A 149 -5.69 -0.35 -28.21
N THR A 150 -6.37 0.37 -29.11
CA THR A 150 -6.16 0.28 -30.57
C THR A 150 -4.77 0.82 -30.96
N ILE A 151 -4.33 1.91 -30.34
CA ILE A 151 -3.03 2.56 -30.60
C ILE A 151 -1.85 1.66 -30.19
N PHE A 152 -1.94 0.94 -29.06
CA PHE A 152 -0.83 0.15 -28.51
C PHE A 152 -0.90 -1.36 -28.81
N ARG A 153 -2.10 -1.94 -28.94
CA ARG A 153 -2.32 -3.39 -29.14
C ARG A 153 -2.94 -3.75 -30.50
N GLY A 154 -3.42 -2.77 -31.25
CA GLY A 154 -4.15 -2.99 -32.51
C GLY A 154 -5.66 -3.21 -32.31
N PRO A 155 -6.44 -3.28 -33.41
CA PRO A 155 -7.90 -3.14 -33.39
C PRO A 155 -8.68 -4.41 -33.01
N GLU A 156 -8.05 -5.58 -32.95
CA GLU A 156 -8.77 -6.85 -32.77
C GLU A 156 -9.34 -7.03 -31.35
N ASN A 157 -8.54 -6.73 -30.32
CA ASN A 157 -8.91 -6.83 -28.92
C ASN A 157 -8.33 -5.63 -28.14
N PRO A 158 -8.82 -4.40 -28.38
CA PRO A 158 -8.22 -3.19 -27.82
C PRO A 158 -8.42 -3.10 -26.30
N ILE A 159 -9.61 -3.45 -25.79
CA ILE A 159 -9.95 -3.41 -24.35
C ILE A 159 -9.71 -4.80 -23.72
N PRO A 160 -8.93 -4.91 -22.63
CA PRO A 160 -8.77 -6.16 -21.87
C PRO A 160 -10.07 -6.60 -21.18
N VAL A 161 -10.33 -7.91 -21.14
CA VAL A 161 -11.61 -8.49 -20.65
C VAL A 161 -11.98 -8.04 -19.22
N ASN A 162 -11.00 -7.89 -18.33
CA ASN A 162 -11.26 -7.46 -16.94
C ASN A 162 -11.81 -6.02 -16.83
N TRP A 163 -11.57 -5.16 -17.83
CA TRP A 163 -12.07 -3.79 -17.85
C TRP A 163 -13.60 -3.69 -17.85
N PHE A 164 -14.29 -4.68 -18.45
CA PHE A 164 -15.75 -4.79 -18.45
C PHE A 164 -16.31 -5.50 -17.20
N HIS A 165 -15.46 -5.87 -16.24
CA HIS A 165 -15.87 -6.57 -15.01
C HIS A 165 -15.57 -5.82 -13.72
N LEU A 166 -14.68 -4.82 -13.77
CA LEU A 166 -14.38 -3.90 -12.67
C LEU A 166 -13.81 -2.57 -13.20
N PRO A 167 -14.07 -1.44 -12.53
CA PRO A 167 -13.43 -0.17 -12.83
C PRO A 167 -11.95 -0.25 -12.41
N ILE A 168 -11.07 -0.44 -13.40
CA ILE A 168 -9.61 -0.51 -13.17
C ILE A 168 -9.12 0.84 -12.66
N ALA A 169 -8.21 0.80 -11.67
CA ALA A 169 -7.58 1.97 -11.08
C ALA A 169 -6.12 1.70 -10.66
N TYR A 170 -5.38 2.76 -10.36
CA TYR A 170 -4.08 2.74 -9.70
C TYR A 170 -3.98 3.88 -8.67
N HIS A 171 -3.04 3.79 -7.73
CA HIS A 171 -2.80 4.88 -6.79
C HIS A 171 -1.97 5.98 -7.46
N GLY A 172 -2.55 7.17 -7.58
CA GLY A 172 -1.89 8.38 -8.04
C GLY A 172 -1.02 9.01 -6.95
N ARG A 173 -0.50 10.21 -7.20
CA ARG A 173 0.42 10.89 -6.27
C ARG A 173 -0.21 12.13 -5.64
N ALA A 174 -0.80 11.97 -4.46
CA ALA A 174 -1.43 13.06 -3.71
C ALA A 174 -0.50 14.28 -3.48
N SER A 175 0.81 14.08 -3.30
CA SER A 175 1.77 15.17 -3.06
C SER A 175 2.12 16.02 -4.30
N SER A 176 1.69 15.62 -5.49
CA SER A 176 1.84 16.39 -6.74
C SER A 176 0.50 16.89 -7.27
N VAL A 177 -0.59 16.76 -6.49
CA VAL A 177 -1.86 17.42 -6.82
C VAL A 177 -1.75 18.91 -6.48
N VAL A 178 -1.83 19.76 -7.50
CA VAL A 178 -1.71 21.22 -7.41
C VAL A 178 -3.02 21.91 -7.78
N ILE A 179 -3.15 23.16 -7.34
CA ILE A 179 -4.29 24.01 -7.68
C ILE A 179 -4.13 24.59 -9.09
N SER A 180 -5.24 24.90 -9.77
CA SER A 180 -5.19 25.68 -11.01
C SER A 180 -4.39 26.99 -10.85
N GLY A 181 -3.68 27.41 -11.92
CA GLY A 181 -2.73 28.52 -11.89
C GLY A 181 -1.30 28.12 -11.52
N THR A 182 -1.03 26.83 -11.27
CA THR A 182 0.32 26.33 -10.94
C THR A 182 1.06 25.85 -12.20
N ASP A 183 2.14 26.52 -12.56
CA ASP A 183 3.00 26.15 -13.70
C ASP A 183 3.49 24.69 -13.62
N ILE A 184 3.49 24.00 -14.77
CA ILE A 184 3.89 22.59 -14.87
C ILE A 184 5.20 22.47 -15.65
N ILE A 185 6.25 22.00 -14.97
CA ILE A 185 7.58 21.82 -15.54
C ILE A 185 7.64 20.46 -16.27
N ARG A 186 8.10 20.45 -17.53
CA ARG A 186 8.27 19.22 -18.33
C ARG A 186 9.18 18.22 -17.59
N PRO A 187 8.68 17.01 -17.28
CA PRO A 187 9.47 16.03 -16.55
C PRO A 187 10.64 15.53 -17.39
N ARG A 188 11.76 15.28 -16.70
CA ARG A 188 12.92 14.58 -17.25
C ARG A 188 12.95 13.16 -16.71
N GLY A 189 13.09 12.17 -17.59
CA GLY A 189 13.04 10.76 -17.22
C GLY A 189 13.67 9.86 -18.27
N GLN A 190 13.46 8.55 -18.13
CA GLN A 190 13.91 7.57 -19.12
C GLN A 190 12.81 7.28 -20.14
N GLY A 191 13.15 7.27 -21.42
CA GLY A 191 12.23 6.90 -22.50
C GLY A 191 12.86 5.91 -23.49
N TYR A 192 12.03 5.07 -24.11
CA TYR A 192 12.47 3.98 -25.00
C TYR A 192 11.81 4.11 -26.40
N PRO A 193 12.35 4.94 -27.30
CA PRO A 193 11.65 5.40 -28.50
C PRO A 193 11.54 4.32 -29.58
N THR A 194 12.45 3.34 -29.62
CA THR A 194 12.34 2.16 -30.48
C THR A 194 12.93 0.92 -29.79
N ALA A 195 12.41 -0.26 -30.11
CA ALA A 195 12.94 -1.54 -29.64
C ALA A 195 14.33 -1.94 -30.22
N LYS A 196 15.05 -0.99 -30.82
CA LYS A 196 16.38 -1.16 -31.45
C LYS A 196 17.41 -0.12 -30.99
N SER A 197 17.02 0.80 -30.12
CA SER A 197 17.87 1.85 -29.54
C SER A 197 17.95 1.66 -28.03
N PRO A 198 19.08 1.95 -27.35
CA PRO A 198 19.08 2.01 -25.89
C PRO A 198 18.09 3.07 -25.37
N PRO A 199 17.62 2.97 -24.12
CA PRO A 199 16.82 4.03 -23.51
C PRO A 199 17.62 5.33 -23.43
N TYR A 200 16.94 6.47 -23.61
CA TYR A 200 17.51 7.79 -23.42
C TYR A 200 17.11 8.36 -22.06
N PHE A 201 17.89 9.30 -21.52
CA PHE A 201 17.49 10.16 -20.41
C PHE A 201 17.38 11.60 -20.90
N GLY A 202 16.26 12.27 -20.63
CA GLY A 202 16.00 13.62 -21.13
C GLY A 202 14.59 14.12 -20.81
N PRO A 203 14.23 15.34 -21.24
CA PRO A 203 12.86 15.83 -21.17
C PRO A 203 11.91 14.96 -22.02
N THR A 204 10.69 14.74 -21.56
CA THR A 204 9.67 13.97 -22.32
C THR A 204 9.37 14.61 -23.68
N GLN A 205 9.38 13.78 -24.73
CA GLN A 205 9.00 14.17 -26.09
C GLN A 205 7.50 14.02 -26.35
N LYS A 206 6.75 13.55 -25.35
CA LYS A 206 5.31 13.26 -25.44
C LYS A 206 4.56 13.68 -24.18
N LEU A 207 4.69 14.96 -23.81
CA LEU A 207 3.87 15.55 -22.76
C LEU A 207 2.42 15.72 -23.26
N ASP A 208 1.47 15.30 -22.44
CA ASP A 208 0.07 15.21 -22.77
C ASP A 208 -0.78 15.65 -21.57
N PHE A 209 -2.01 16.06 -21.84
CA PHE A 209 -3.03 16.31 -20.82
C PHE A 209 -3.98 15.09 -20.75
N GLU A 210 -4.74 14.98 -19.67
CA GLU A 210 -5.85 14.02 -19.57
C GLU A 210 -7.10 14.74 -19.06
N LEU A 211 -8.13 14.83 -19.90
CA LEU A 211 -9.42 15.45 -19.55
C LEU A 211 -10.13 14.59 -18.51
N GLU A 212 -10.12 15.04 -17.27
CA GLU A 212 -10.65 14.30 -16.12
C GLU A 212 -11.67 15.13 -15.35
N MET A 213 -12.50 14.43 -14.59
CA MET A 213 -13.10 14.97 -13.38
C MET A 213 -12.63 14.14 -12.20
N ALA A 214 -12.75 14.68 -10.99
CA ALA A 214 -12.45 13.91 -9.80
C ALA A 214 -13.49 14.13 -8.70
N ALA A 215 -13.84 13.04 -8.02
CA ALA A 215 -14.73 13.05 -6.87
C ALA A 215 -13.92 13.28 -5.58
N ILE A 216 -14.43 14.17 -4.72
CA ILE A 216 -13.91 14.40 -3.37
C ILE A 216 -14.70 13.53 -2.39
N VAL A 217 -14.01 12.69 -1.63
CA VAL A 217 -14.61 11.82 -0.60
C VAL A 217 -15.12 12.67 0.57
N GLY A 218 -16.38 12.41 0.95
CA GLY A 218 -17.07 12.95 2.11
C GLY A 218 -16.74 12.18 3.39
N PRO A 219 -17.70 11.51 4.06
CA PRO A 219 -17.38 10.52 5.08
C PRO A 219 -16.51 9.39 4.49
N GLY A 220 -15.48 9.00 5.22
CA GLY A 220 -14.69 7.80 4.92
C GLY A 220 -15.38 6.51 5.34
N ASN A 221 -14.63 5.42 5.35
CA ASN A 221 -15.02 4.13 5.91
C ASN A 221 -13.93 3.55 6.82
N GLU A 222 -14.30 2.64 7.73
CA GLU A 222 -13.33 1.92 8.56
C GLU A 222 -12.58 0.85 7.75
N LEU A 223 -11.29 0.66 8.04
CA LEU A 223 -10.48 -0.41 7.46
C LEU A 223 -11.14 -1.78 7.68
N GLY A 224 -11.39 -2.50 6.59
CA GLY A 224 -12.10 -3.78 6.58
C GLY A 224 -13.63 -3.68 6.38
N LYS A 225 -14.21 -2.47 6.27
CA LYS A 225 -15.64 -2.28 5.96
C LYS A 225 -15.82 -1.64 4.58
N SER A 226 -16.29 -2.40 3.60
CA SER A 226 -16.66 -1.90 2.27
C SER A 226 -17.90 -1.00 2.30
N ILE A 227 -17.96 0.00 1.43
CA ILE A 227 -19.16 0.82 1.19
C ILE A 227 -20.03 0.13 0.12
N ASN A 228 -21.36 0.10 0.31
CA ASN A 228 -22.27 -0.45 -0.69
C ASN A 228 -22.44 0.53 -1.87
N VAL A 229 -22.59 0.03 -3.09
CA VAL A 229 -22.74 0.88 -4.30
C VAL A 229 -23.98 1.79 -4.24
N ASP A 230 -25.07 1.32 -3.63
CA ASP A 230 -26.29 2.12 -3.38
C ASP A 230 -26.11 3.19 -2.28
N GLU A 231 -25.08 3.08 -1.44
CA GLU A 231 -24.74 4.03 -0.36
C GLU A 231 -23.63 5.00 -0.77
N ALA A 232 -22.82 4.64 -1.77
CA ALA A 232 -21.62 5.37 -2.19
C ALA A 232 -21.86 6.85 -2.58
N ALA A 233 -23.08 7.21 -3.02
CA ALA A 233 -23.43 8.59 -3.33
C ALA A 233 -23.44 9.52 -2.11
N ASP A 234 -23.70 9.01 -0.90
CA ASP A 234 -23.62 9.78 0.34
C ASP A 234 -22.18 9.90 0.89
N HIS A 235 -21.24 9.16 0.29
CA HIS A 235 -19.80 9.22 0.53
C HIS A 235 -19.05 10.13 -0.46
N ILE A 236 -19.72 10.71 -1.46
CA ILE A 236 -19.13 11.67 -2.41
C ILE A 236 -19.65 13.07 -2.09
N PHE A 237 -18.77 14.00 -1.75
CA PHE A 237 -19.15 15.38 -1.46
C PHE A 237 -19.52 16.16 -2.73
N GLY A 238 -18.69 16.04 -3.76
CA GLY A 238 -18.81 16.78 -5.00
C GLY A 238 -17.63 16.56 -5.93
N LEU A 239 -17.66 17.25 -7.07
CA LEU A 239 -16.70 17.09 -8.16
C LEU A 239 -15.85 18.34 -8.38
N VAL A 240 -14.63 18.11 -8.87
CA VAL A 240 -13.74 19.11 -9.47
C VAL A 240 -13.40 18.70 -10.91
N LEU A 241 -13.01 19.66 -11.74
CA LEU A 241 -12.23 19.35 -12.95
C LEU A 241 -10.82 18.93 -12.53
N MET A 242 -10.23 17.99 -13.28
CA MET A 242 -8.88 17.51 -13.04
C MET A 242 -8.12 17.37 -14.36
N ASN A 243 -6.80 17.55 -14.35
CA ASN A 243 -5.88 17.22 -15.44
C ASN A 243 -4.73 16.37 -14.90
N ASP A 244 -4.65 15.09 -15.29
CA ASP A 244 -3.53 14.23 -14.88
C ASP A 244 -2.43 14.18 -15.95
N TRP A 245 -1.50 15.13 -15.83
CA TRP A 245 -0.48 15.38 -16.83
C TRP A 245 0.38 14.14 -17.08
N SER A 246 0.61 13.86 -18.35
CA SER A 246 1.05 12.53 -18.78
C SER A 246 2.26 12.60 -19.72
N ALA A 247 3.40 12.10 -19.26
CA ALA A 247 4.62 11.97 -20.06
C ALA A 247 4.64 10.59 -20.73
N ARG A 248 3.99 10.48 -21.90
CA ARG A 248 3.62 9.20 -22.53
C ARG A 248 4.80 8.28 -22.86
N ASP A 249 5.98 8.83 -23.13
CA ASP A 249 7.19 8.09 -23.49
C ASP A 249 7.99 7.59 -22.27
N ILE A 250 7.89 8.30 -21.13
CA ILE A 250 8.33 7.82 -19.82
C ILE A 250 7.37 6.72 -19.35
N GLN A 251 6.07 7.01 -19.37
CA GLN A 251 4.99 6.08 -19.01
C GLN A 251 5.12 4.75 -19.77
N ALA A 252 5.30 4.79 -21.09
CA ALA A 252 5.41 3.60 -21.93
C ALA A 252 6.67 2.74 -21.68
N TRP A 253 7.71 3.28 -21.05
CA TRP A 253 8.92 2.54 -20.68
C TRP A 253 8.81 1.92 -19.28
N GLU A 254 8.25 2.64 -18.31
CA GLU A 254 8.22 2.19 -16.90
C GLU A 254 7.05 1.24 -16.55
N TYR A 255 5.89 1.36 -17.22
CA TYR A 255 4.63 0.89 -16.62
C TYR A 255 4.46 -0.63 -16.52
N VAL A 256 5.34 -1.43 -17.14
CA VAL A 256 5.24 -2.89 -17.13
C VAL A 256 6.20 -3.47 -16.09
N PRO A 257 5.73 -4.20 -15.06
CA PRO A 257 4.35 -4.68 -14.84
C PRO A 257 3.53 -3.85 -13.83
N LEU A 258 4.06 -2.77 -13.25
CA LEU A 258 3.55 -2.18 -12.00
C LEU A 258 2.48 -1.09 -12.16
N GLY A 259 2.21 -0.62 -13.39
CA GLY A 259 1.38 0.57 -13.63
C GLY A 259 2.22 1.85 -13.79
N PRO A 260 1.60 2.97 -14.19
CA PRO A 260 2.29 4.24 -14.41
C PRO A 260 2.83 4.84 -13.09
N PHE A 261 3.94 5.58 -13.16
CA PHE A 261 4.58 6.15 -11.98
C PHE A 261 5.18 7.54 -12.25
N LEU A 262 6.42 7.67 -12.75
CA LEU A 262 7.05 8.96 -13.05
C LEU A 262 6.43 9.63 -14.30
N GLY A 263 5.76 8.85 -15.15
CA GLY A 263 4.97 9.32 -16.28
C GLY A 263 3.69 10.08 -15.91
N LYS A 264 3.33 10.15 -14.62
CA LYS A 264 2.17 10.88 -14.06
C LYS A 264 2.55 11.77 -12.86
N SER A 265 3.28 11.22 -11.89
CA SER A 265 3.55 11.82 -10.57
C SER A 265 4.42 13.09 -10.53
N PHE A 266 4.66 13.74 -11.67
CA PHE A 266 5.31 15.05 -11.75
C PHE A 266 4.31 16.21 -11.58
N GLY A 267 3.02 16.00 -11.84
CA GLY A 267 1.98 17.00 -11.61
C GLY A 267 0.58 16.52 -12.01
N THR A 268 -0.39 16.78 -11.14
CA THR A 268 -1.83 16.58 -11.39
C THR A 268 -2.52 17.88 -10.99
N THR A 269 -3.39 18.47 -11.80
CA THR A 269 -4.04 19.74 -11.44
C THR A 269 -5.52 19.55 -11.16
N ILE A 270 -6.07 20.21 -10.13
CA ILE A 270 -7.52 20.30 -9.90
C ILE A 270 -8.05 21.75 -9.88
N SER A 271 -9.32 21.92 -10.28
CA SER A 271 -10.03 23.20 -10.14
C SER A 271 -10.35 23.54 -8.68
N PRO A 272 -10.31 24.82 -8.27
CA PRO A 272 -10.42 25.23 -6.85
C PRO A 272 -11.81 25.11 -6.22
N TRP A 273 -12.87 24.95 -7.03
CA TRP A 273 -14.26 24.96 -6.59
C TRP A 273 -14.89 23.56 -6.71
N ILE A 274 -15.23 22.95 -5.56
CA ILE A 274 -15.95 21.68 -5.52
C ILE A 274 -17.45 21.92 -5.69
N VAL A 275 -18.03 21.45 -6.80
CA VAL A 275 -19.49 21.50 -7.03
C VAL A 275 -20.12 20.24 -6.43
N THR A 276 -21.00 20.41 -5.43
CA THR A 276 -21.62 19.28 -4.71
C THR A 276 -22.55 18.45 -5.59
N LEU A 277 -22.70 17.15 -5.31
CA LEU A 277 -23.68 16.31 -6.04
C LEU A 277 -25.12 16.85 -5.93
N ASP A 278 -25.51 17.43 -4.79
CA ASP A 278 -26.81 18.12 -4.60
C ASP A 278 -26.97 19.44 -5.43
N ALA A 279 -25.95 19.83 -6.21
CA ALA A 279 -26.03 20.85 -7.25
C ALA A 279 -26.03 20.27 -8.68
N LEU A 280 -25.55 19.03 -8.85
CA LEU A 280 -25.54 18.29 -10.11
C LEU A 280 -26.78 17.42 -10.33
N GLU A 281 -27.55 17.10 -9.27
CA GLU A 281 -28.83 16.38 -9.32
C GLU A 281 -29.80 16.85 -10.44
N PRO A 282 -29.96 18.16 -10.76
CA PRO A 282 -30.83 18.60 -11.86
C PRO A 282 -30.37 18.20 -13.27
N PHE A 283 -29.15 17.66 -13.40
CA PHE A 283 -28.50 17.22 -14.62
C PHE A 283 -28.20 15.72 -14.62
N ALA A 284 -28.77 14.96 -13.68
CA ALA A 284 -28.67 13.51 -13.66
C ALA A 284 -29.35 12.90 -14.91
N CYS A 285 -28.67 11.94 -15.54
CA CYS A 285 -29.11 11.22 -16.74
C CYS A 285 -28.93 9.71 -16.58
N ASP A 286 -29.47 8.91 -17.50
CA ASP A 286 -29.17 7.48 -17.56
C ASP A 286 -27.67 7.27 -17.82
N ALA A 287 -27.05 6.29 -17.15
CA ALA A 287 -25.65 5.90 -17.42
C ALA A 287 -25.52 5.02 -18.69
N PRO A 288 -24.34 4.98 -19.33
CA PRO A 288 -24.07 4.09 -20.48
C PRO A 288 -24.31 2.62 -20.13
N LYS A 289 -25.03 1.89 -20.99
CA LYS A 289 -25.41 0.49 -20.74
C LYS A 289 -24.20 -0.43 -20.64
N GLN A 290 -24.07 -1.10 -19.49
CA GLN A 290 -23.01 -2.05 -19.21
C GLN A 290 -23.39 -3.46 -19.72
N ASP A 291 -22.61 -3.94 -20.69
CA ASP A 291 -22.60 -5.32 -21.18
C ASP A 291 -21.15 -5.85 -21.14
N PRO A 292 -20.86 -6.99 -20.50
CA PRO A 292 -21.74 -7.78 -19.63
C PRO A 292 -22.22 -7.02 -18.38
N GLN A 293 -23.32 -7.47 -17.80
CA GLN A 293 -23.80 -6.95 -16.51
C GLN A 293 -22.72 -7.15 -15.40
N PRO A 294 -22.44 -6.14 -14.56
CA PRO A 294 -21.48 -6.27 -13.46
C PRO A 294 -21.87 -7.34 -12.43
N LEU A 295 -20.88 -7.73 -11.62
CA LEU A 295 -21.12 -8.55 -10.44
C LEU A 295 -21.98 -7.78 -9.40
N PRO A 296 -22.76 -8.47 -8.54
CA PRO A 296 -23.78 -7.83 -7.69
C PRO A 296 -23.32 -6.69 -6.78
N TYR A 297 -22.03 -6.59 -6.43
CA TYR A 297 -21.49 -5.50 -5.61
C TYR A 297 -21.30 -4.18 -6.38
N LEU A 298 -21.42 -4.20 -7.71
CA LEU A 298 -21.43 -3.03 -8.61
C LEU A 298 -22.78 -2.87 -9.34
N ALA A 299 -23.77 -3.70 -9.03
CA ALA A 299 -25.08 -3.67 -9.67
C ALA A 299 -26.01 -2.66 -8.95
N GLU A 300 -25.95 -1.41 -9.39
CA GLU A 300 -26.69 -0.28 -8.80
C GLU A 300 -28.22 -0.43 -8.93
N SER A 301 -28.95 -0.04 -7.89
CA SER A 301 -30.40 0.14 -7.95
C SER A 301 -30.82 1.36 -8.81
N LYS A 302 -29.90 2.31 -9.00
CA LYS A 302 -30.04 3.52 -9.81
C LYS A 302 -28.77 3.76 -10.63
N HIS A 303 -28.73 3.22 -11.85
CA HIS A 303 -27.59 3.37 -12.74
C HIS A 303 -27.65 4.72 -13.49
N ILE A 304 -27.15 5.77 -12.83
CA ILE A 304 -27.21 7.16 -13.32
C ILE A 304 -25.80 7.76 -13.51
N ASN A 305 -25.72 8.73 -14.42
CA ASN A 305 -24.55 9.57 -14.63
C ASN A 305 -25.00 11.06 -14.66
N TYR A 306 -24.11 12.01 -14.96
CA TYR A 306 -24.44 13.43 -15.03
C TYR A 306 -24.13 14.02 -16.41
N ASP A 307 -25.06 14.81 -16.96
CA ASP A 307 -24.87 15.59 -18.18
C ASP A 307 -24.03 16.84 -17.89
N ILE A 308 -22.72 16.69 -17.99
CA ILE A 308 -21.73 17.74 -17.75
C ILE A 308 -20.90 17.91 -19.02
N PRO A 309 -21.24 18.87 -19.90
CA PRO A 309 -20.42 19.23 -21.06
C PRO A 309 -19.03 19.73 -20.62
N LEU A 310 -17.99 19.17 -21.23
CA LEU A 310 -16.58 19.45 -20.96
C LEU A 310 -15.91 20.01 -22.23
N GLU A 311 -15.15 21.10 -22.12
CA GLU A 311 -14.30 21.60 -23.20
C GLU A 311 -12.83 21.69 -22.74
N VAL A 312 -11.90 21.29 -23.63
CA VAL A 312 -10.46 21.58 -23.47
C VAL A 312 -10.03 22.59 -24.52
N TRP A 313 -9.32 23.59 -24.05
CA TRP A 313 -8.70 24.62 -24.87
C TRP A 313 -7.18 24.56 -24.73
N ILE A 314 -6.45 24.91 -25.79
CA ILE A 314 -5.01 25.19 -25.74
C ILE A 314 -4.77 26.60 -26.29
N LYS A 315 -3.98 27.41 -25.58
CA LYS A 315 -3.37 28.64 -26.11
C LYS A 315 -1.90 28.35 -26.44
N PRO A 316 -1.51 28.29 -27.72
CA PRO A 316 -0.12 28.02 -28.08
C PRO A 316 0.83 29.12 -27.60
N ALA A 317 2.08 28.75 -27.30
CA ALA A 317 3.13 29.68 -26.91
C ALA A 317 3.20 30.91 -27.84
N GLY A 318 3.07 32.12 -27.29
CA GLY A 318 3.13 33.38 -28.05
C GLY A 318 1.86 33.78 -28.80
N HIS A 319 0.74 33.05 -28.67
CA HIS A 319 -0.56 33.44 -29.23
C HIS A 319 -1.48 34.07 -28.16
N GLU A 320 -2.27 35.08 -28.54
CA GLU A 320 -3.16 35.80 -27.61
C GLU A 320 -4.48 35.07 -27.29
N HIS A 321 -4.88 34.08 -28.09
CA HIS A 321 -6.21 33.48 -28.01
C HIS A 321 -6.16 31.95 -27.94
N PRO A 322 -6.88 31.31 -27.00
CA PRO A 322 -6.98 29.86 -26.91
C PRO A 322 -7.89 29.27 -28.00
N VAL A 323 -7.68 28.00 -28.33
CA VAL A 323 -8.45 27.23 -29.32
C VAL A 323 -9.03 25.98 -28.66
N ILE A 324 -10.34 25.73 -28.83
CA ILE A 324 -10.99 24.48 -28.42
C ILE A 324 -10.42 23.32 -29.23
N ILE A 325 -9.94 22.28 -28.55
CA ILE A 325 -9.39 21.07 -29.17
C ILE A 325 -10.21 19.81 -28.87
N THR A 326 -11.07 19.83 -27.86
CA THR A 326 -12.05 18.76 -27.62
C THR A 326 -13.33 19.30 -27.01
N ARG A 327 -14.45 18.63 -27.32
CA ARG A 327 -15.74 18.77 -26.63
C ARG A 327 -16.23 17.39 -26.24
N SER A 328 -16.13 17.08 -24.96
CA SER A 328 -16.56 15.81 -24.38
C SER A 328 -17.70 16.02 -23.39
N ASN A 329 -18.12 14.96 -22.72
CA ASN A 329 -19.14 15.03 -21.67
C ASN A 329 -18.90 13.91 -20.65
N PHE A 330 -19.08 14.23 -19.37
CA PHE A 330 -18.98 13.28 -18.26
C PHE A 330 -19.93 12.07 -18.40
N ASN A 331 -21.07 12.24 -19.08
CA ASN A 331 -22.02 11.15 -19.35
C ASN A 331 -21.46 10.00 -20.22
N ASN A 332 -20.28 10.16 -20.85
CA ASN A 332 -19.59 9.10 -21.58
C ASN A 332 -18.85 8.07 -20.68
N LEU A 333 -18.73 8.34 -19.37
CA LEU A 333 -18.11 7.38 -18.43
C LEU A 333 -18.95 6.11 -18.30
N TYR A 334 -18.32 4.96 -18.55
CA TYR A 334 -18.97 3.65 -18.54
C TYR A 334 -19.15 3.12 -17.11
N TRP A 335 -18.16 3.35 -16.24
CA TRP A 335 -18.27 3.06 -14.80
C TRP A 335 -18.62 4.34 -14.06
N THR A 336 -19.65 4.30 -13.23
CA THR A 336 -20.11 5.45 -12.42
C THR A 336 -19.16 5.73 -11.26
N LEU A 337 -19.20 6.96 -10.71
CA LEU A 337 -18.43 7.33 -9.51
C LEU A 337 -18.77 6.44 -8.30
N THR A 338 -20.04 6.04 -8.20
CA THR A 338 -20.57 5.14 -7.17
C THR A 338 -20.02 3.74 -7.33
N GLN A 339 -19.91 3.20 -8.56
CA GLN A 339 -19.21 1.94 -8.84
C GLN A 339 -17.70 2.03 -8.59
N GLN A 340 -17.04 3.14 -8.95
CA GLN A 340 -15.62 3.39 -8.67
C GLN A 340 -15.34 3.32 -7.15
N LEU A 341 -16.11 4.07 -6.34
CA LEU A 341 -15.97 4.12 -4.88
C LEU A 341 -16.29 2.76 -4.21
N ALA A 342 -17.35 2.09 -4.64
CA ALA A 342 -17.69 0.74 -4.16
C ALA A 342 -16.61 -0.28 -4.51
N HIS A 343 -16.02 -0.22 -5.71
CA HIS A 343 -14.89 -1.08 -6.08
C HIS A 343 -13.64 -0.76 -5.24
N HIS A 344 -13.33 0.51 -5.03
CA HIS A 344 -12.15 0.91 -4.26
C HIS A 344 -12.16 0.35 -2.83
N THR A 345 -13.35 0.24 -2.22
CA THR A 345 -13.51 -0.24 -0.82
C THR A 345 -13.84 -1.74 -0.69
N ILE A 346 -14.09 -2.48 -1.77
CA ILE A 346 -14.59 -3.87 -1.69
C ILE A 346 -13.60 -4.85 -1.03
N ASN A 347 -12.31 -4.56 -1.08
CA ASN A 347 -11.25 -5.33 -0.40
C ASN A 347 -11.05 -4.92 1.08
N GLY A 348 -11.79 -3.92 1.56
CA GLY A 348 -11.64 -3.32 2.88
C GLY A 348 -10.79 -2.06 2.95
N CYS A 349 -10.30 -1.51 1.83
CA CYS A 349 -9.57 -0.23 1.81
C CYS A 349 -10.39 0.90 2.47
N ASN A 350 -9.75 1.72 3.30
CA ASN A 350 -10.38 2.86 3.96
C ASN A 350 -10.16 4.18 3.21
N LEU A 351 -11.24 4.77 2.70
CA LEU A 351 -11.23 6.15 2.22
C LEU A 351 -11.37 7.11 3.41
N ARG A 352 -10.91 8.35 3.21
CA ARG A 352 -10.85 9.42 4.23
C ARG A 352 -11.46 10.72 3.68
N PRO A 353 -11.99 11.60 4.56
CA PRO A 353 -12.53 12.89 4.12
C PRO A 353 -11.49 13.77 3.42
N GLY A 354 -11.73 14.07 2.15
CA GLY A 354 -10.80 14.80 1.27
C GLY A 354 -9.91 13.94 0.37
N ASP A 355 -10.02 12.60 0.39
CA ASP A 355 -9.37 11.77 -0.63
C ASP A 355 -9.94 12.05 -2.03
N LEU A 356 -9.09 11.93 -3.05
CA LEU A 356 -9.38 12.30 -4.43
C LEU A 356 -9.51 11.05 -5.32
N LEU A 357 -10.62 10.93 -6.05
CA LEU A 357 -10.86 9.83 -7.00
C LEU A 357 -10.98 10.39 -8.42
N GLY A 358 -9.90 10.30 -9.22
CA GLY A 358 -9.87 10.68 -10.64
C GLY A 358 -10.61 9.66 -11.51
N THR A 359 -11.30 10.10 -12.55
CA THR A 359 -12.19 9.27 -13.38
C THR A 359 -11.52 8.30 -14.36
N GLY A 360 -10.28 8.58 -14.77
CA GLY A 360 -9.75 8.15 -16.05
C GLY A 360 -10.27 9.00 -17.21
N THR A 361 -9.36 9.42 -18.10
CA THR A 361 -9.57 10.31 -19.25
C THR A 361 -10.94 10.14 -19.93
N ILE A 362 -11.72 11.22 -19.98
CA ILE A 362 -13.11 11.26 -20.44
C ILE A 362 -13.17 11.50 -21.95
N SER A 363 -12.95 10.44 -22.74
CA SER A 363 -13.26 10.43 -24.18
C SER A 363 -14.71 10.04 -24.46
N GLY A 364 -15.30 10.67 -25.48
CA GLY A 364 -16.57 10.28 -26.11
C GLY A 364 -16.41 9.50 -27.44
N PRO A 365 -17.51 9.26 -28.17
CA PRO A 365 -17.52 8.44 -29.39
C PRO A 365 -16.85 9.10 -30.61
N GLU A 366 -16.91 10.42 -30.72
CA GLU A 366 -16.43 11.16 -31.90
C GLU A 366 -14.99 11.65 -31.70
N ALA A 367 -14.25 11.81 -32.81
CA ALA A 367 -12.84 12.22 -32.74
C ALA A 367 -12.63 13.61 -32.10
N GLU A 368 -13.60 14.52 -32.24
CA GLU A 368 -13.61 15.84 -31.58
C GLU A 368 -13.94 15.77 -30.07
N SER A 369 -14.20 14.58 -29.52
CA SER A 369 -14.55 14.34 -28.12
C SER A 369 -13.51 13.50 -27.36
N PHE A 370 -12.31 13.31 -27.93
CA PHE A 370 -11.23 12.55 -27.28
C PHE A 370 -10.50 13.38 -26.22
N GLY A 371 -10.19 12.77 -25.08
CA GLY A 371 -9.74 13.46 -23.86
C GLY A 371 -8.23 13.70 -23.72
N CYS A 372 -7.40 13.37 -24.71
CA CYS A 372 -5.95 13.64 -24.69
C CYS A 372 -5.34 13.75 -26.10
N LEU A 373 -4.13 14.35 -26.22
CA LEU A 373 -3.41 14.47 -27.49
C LEU A 373 -2.94 13.13 -28.04
N LEU A 374 -2.66 12.14 -27.18
CA LEU A 374 -2.38 10.76 -27.61
C LEU A 374 -3.51 10.21 -28.50
N GLU A 375 -4.77 10.49 -28.16
CA GLU A 375 -5.93 10.08 -28.95
C GLU A 375 -6.20 11.03 -30.12
N LEU A 376 -6.33 12.34 -29.85
CA LEU A 376 -6.66 13.36 -30.85
C LEU A 376 -5.69 13.35 -32.03
N THR A 377 -4.40 13.16 -31.76
CA THR A 377 -3.34 13.12 -32.79
C THR A 377 -2.99 11.71 -33.25
N TRP A 378 -3.67 10.70 -32.72
CA TRP A 378 -3.40 9.27 -32.95
C TRP A 378 -1.91 8.93 -32.76
N ASN A 379 -1.37 9.23 -31.58
CA ASN A 379 0.03 9.09 -31.20
C ASN A 379 1.00 9.87 -32.13
N GLY A 380 0.63 11.11 -32.47
CA GLY A 380 1.40 12.02 -33.31
C GLY A 380 1.39 11.69 -34.82
N GLN A 381 0.54 10.76 -35.27
CA GLN A 381 0.38 10.39 -36.69
C GLN A 381 -0.50 11.38 -37.47
N LYS A 382 -1.42 12.06 -36.79
CA LYS A 382 -2.37 13.06 -37.33
C LYS A 382 -2.23 14.37 -36.53
N PRO A 383 -1.26 15.25 -36.85
CA PRO A 383 -1.08 16.48 -36.07
C PRO A 383 -2.33 17.36 -36.06
N LEU A 384 -2.67 17.92 -34.90
CA LEU A 384 -3.69 18.96 -34.77
C LEU A 384 -3.15 20.29 -35.33
N ASN A 385 -4.01 21.10 -35.94
CA ASN A 385 -3.65 22.43 -36.43
C ASN A 385 -4.21 23.51 -35.49
N LEU A 386 -3.34 24.12 -34.67
CA LEU A 386 -3.68 25.23 -33.77
C LEU A 386 -3.15 26.54 -34.35
N ILE A 387 -4.03 27.38 -34.89
CA ILE A 387 -3.71 28.71 -35.43
C ILE A 387 -2.55 28.68 -36.48
N GLY A 388 -2.44 27.59 -37.25
CA GLY A 388 -1.39 27.39 -38.25
C GLY A 388 -0.15 26.62 -37.76
N ALA A 389 -0.01 26.38 -36.46
CA ALA A 389 1.02 25.51 -35.89
C ALA A 389 0.52 24.06 -35.77
N ALA A 390 1.39 23.08 -36.04
CA ALA A 390 1.03 21.66 -36.03
C ALA A 390 1.47 20.98 -34.71
N ARG A 391 0.52 20.65 -33.83
CA ARG A 391 0.79 19.96 -32.55
C ARG A 391 0.65 18.44 -32.67
N LYS A 392 1.54 17.71 -31.99
CA LYS A 392 1.45 16.24 -31.78
C LYS A 392 1.27 15.89 -30.30
N PHE A 393 2.00 16.62 -29.47
CA PHE A 393 2.02 16.61 -28.01
C PHE A 393 2.24 18.06 -27.59
N LEU A 394 2.18 18.36 -26.29
CA LEU A 394 2.34 19.73 -25.78
C LEU A 394 3.77 20.24 -26.02
N GLU A 395 3.88 21.46 -26.51
CA GLU A 395 5.15 22.18 -26.71
C GLU A 395 5.42 23.16 -25.57
N ASP A 396 6.66 23.65 -25.49
CA ASP A 396 7.10 24.51 -24.41
C ASP A 396 6.45 25.90 -24.52
N GLY A 397 5.73 26.31 -23.47
CA GLY A 397 4.96 27.55 -23.41
C GLY A 397 3.49 27.43 -23.83
N ASP A 398 2.99 26.24 -24.17
CA ASP A 398 1.55 26.00 -24.38
C ASP A 398 0.79 26.08 -23.04
N GLU A 399 -0.33 26.82 -23.02
CA GLU A 399 -1.28 26.81 -21.89
C GLU A 399 -2.46 25.90 -22.20
N VAL A 400 -2.86 25.05 -21.24
CA VAL A 400 -4.06 24.20 -21.33
C VAL A 400 -5.12 24.71 -20.37
N PHE A 401 -6.40 24.66 -20.78
CA PHE A 401 -7.55 25.08 -19.97
C PHE A 401 -8.68 24.06 -20.09
N PHE A 402 -9.21 23.59 -18.96
CA PHE A 402 -10.42 22.78 -18.89
C PHE A 402 -11.55 23.64 -18.33
N THR A 403 -12.72 23.56 -18.96
CA THR A 403 -13.95 24.26 -18.52
C THR A 403 -15.16 23.34 -18.66
N ALA A 404 -16.14 23.46 -17.76
CA ALA A 404 -17.36 22.65 -17.82
C ALA A 404 -18.62 23.42 -17.41
N CYS A 405 -19.73 23.13 -18.07
CA CYS A 405 -20.92 23.99 -18.04
C CYS A 405 -22.22 23.22 -18.25
N CYS A 406 -22.90 22.85 -17.17
CA CYS A 406 -24.24 22.27 -17.23
C CYS A 406 -25.26 23.39 -17.56
N LYS A 407 -26.10 23.18 -18.58
CA LYS A 407 -27.14 24.14 -19.00
C LYS A 407 -28.51 23.46 -19.04
N SER A 408 -29.43 23.90 -18.17
CA SER A 408 -30.80 23.40 -18.16
C SER A 408 -31.64 24.05 -19.26
N LEU A 409 -32.59 23.30 -19.82
CA LEU A 409 -33.62 23.78 -20.77
C LEU A 409 -34.58 24.85 -20.20
N LYS A 410 -34.36 25.31 -18.97
CA LYS A 410 -35.14 26.33 -18.25
C LYS A 410 -34.30 27.56 -17.83
N GLU A 411 -33.25 27.87 -18.59
CA GLU A 411 -32.34 29.01 -18.37
C GLU A 411 -31.57 28.97 -17.03
N GLN A 412 -31.44 27.80 -16.41
CA GLN A 412 -30.63 27.60 -15.20
C GLN A 412 -29.28 26.97 -15.58
N SER A 413 -28.19 27.67 -15.28
CA SER A 413 -26.81 27.20 -15.43
C SER A 413 -26.26 26.68 -14.10
N VAL A 414 -25.39 25.67 -14.15
CA VAL A 414 -24.49 25.29 -13.05
C VAL A 414 -23.17 24.94 -13.71
N LYS A 415 -22.11 25.69 -13.43
CA LYS A 415 -20.83 25.52 -14.12
C LYS A 415 -19.72 25.09 -13.16
N LEU A 416 -18.85 24.26 -13.68
CA LEU A 416 -17.65 23.73 -13.03
C LEU A 416 -16.45 24.52 -13.56
N SER A 417 -16.00 25.50 -12.78
CA SER A 417 -14.73 26.18 -13.00
C SER A 417 -14.25 26.83 -11.71
N GLY A 418 -12.96 26.75 -11.42
CA GLY A 418 -12.13 27.88 -11.85
C GLY A 418 -11.55 27.50 -13.20
N ASP A 419 -11.15 28.47 -14.03
CA ASP A 419 -10.41 28.13 -15.26
C ASP A 419 -9.21 27.28 -14.88
N SER A 420 -9.01 26.14 -15.55
CA SER A 420 -7.86 25.26 -15.27
C SER A 420 -6.59 25.77 -15.96
N THR A 421 -6.35 27.08 -15.91
CA THR A 421 -5.25 27.81 -16.58
C THR A 421 -3.90 27.37 -16.04
N LEU A 422 -3.07 26.81 -16.90
CA LEU A 422 -1.79 26.21 -16.51
C LEU A 422 -0.74 26.56 -17.55
N LEU A 423 0.28 27.32 -17.14
CA LEU A 423 1.42 27.67 -17.98
C LEU A 423 2.43 26.52 -18.02
N PHE A 424 3.03 26.31 -19.19
CA PHE A 424 4.27 25.57 -19.31
C PHE A 424 5.45 26.54 -19.12
N ALA A 425 6.37 26.24 -18.19
CA ALA A 425 7.57 27.05 -17.95
C ALA A 425 8.74 26.66 -18.88
N GLY A 426 9.19 27.59 -19.73
CA GLY A 426 10.40 27.44 -20.54
C GLY A 426 11.67 27.64 -19.71
N GLY A 427 12.59 26.67 -19.72
CA GLY A 427 13.76 26.64 -18.84
C GLY A 427 15.00 27.36 -19.38
N GLU A 428 15.12 28.67 -19.14
CA GLU A 428 16.41 29.38 -19.15
C GLU A 428 16.67 30.10 -17.80
N SER A 429 17.92 30.52 -17.57
CA SER A 429 18.44 30.84 -16.23
C SER A 429 17.86 32.09 -15.57
N VAL A 430 17.35 31.95 -14.34
CA VAL A 430 16.92 33.09 -13.51
C VAL A 430 18.08 33.61 -12.65
N THR A 431 18.78 34.63 -13.15
CA THR A 431 19.49 35.60 -12.32
C THR A 431 18.59 36.80 -12.04
N GLY A 432 18.60 37.33 -10.82
CA GLY A 432 18.01 38.64 -10.51
C GLY A 432 16.98 38.62 -9.37
N ALA A 433 17.43 38.98 -8.16
CA ALA A 433 16.54 39.22 -7.03
C ALA A 433 16.04 40.67 -7.02
N HIS A 434 14.88 40.92 -6.39
CA HIS A 434 14.61 42.15 -5.65
C HIS A 434 13.51 41.93 -4.58
N PRO A 435 13.37 42.81 -3.56
CA PRO A 435 13.56 42.30 -2.20
C PRO A 435 12.35 42.48 -1.28
N CYS A 436 12.28 41.64 -0.24
CA CYS A 436 11.56 41.97 0.99
C CYS A 436 12.55 42.12 2.13
N GLY A 437 12.77 43.35 2.59
CA GLY A 437 13.52 43.64 3.80
C GLY A 437 12.56 43.99 4.95
N PHE A 438 12.71 43.35 6.09
CA PHE A 438 12.01 43.75 7.32
C PHE A 438 12.97 43.92 8.49
N CYS A 439 13.34 45.17 8.77
CA CYS A 439 14.11 45.53 9.96
C CYS A 439 13.20 45.50 11.19
N LEU A 440 13.43 44.58 12.13
CA LEU A 440 12.84 44.67 13.46
C LEU A 440 13.55 45.75 14.29
N ALA A 441 12.78 46.71 14.79
CA ALA A 441 13.31 47.90 15.46
C ALA A 441 13.81 47.61 16.88
N ARG A 442 14.84 48.36 17.33
CA ARG A 442 15.16 48.54 18.75
C ARG A 442 15.35 50.02 19.08
N GLY A 443 14.91 50.38 20.28
CA GLY A 443 14.61 51.78 20.66
C GLY A 443 15.82 52.68 20.89
N ARG A 444 15.53 53.99 20.96
CA ARG A 444 16.48 55.05 21.32
C ARG A 444 17.07 54.82 22.73
N ALA A 445 18.40 54.84 22.81
CA ALA A 445 19.14 55.32 23.97
C ALA A 445 20.09 56.44 23.48
N GLY A 446 20.42 57.41 24.33
CA GLY A 446 21.01 58.69 23.89
C GLY A 446 22.51 58.83 24.10
N GLY A 447 23.11 59.72 23.30
CA GLY A 447 24.20 60.63 23.65
C GLY A 447 25.43 60.09 24.38
N GLY A 448 26.51 59.88 23.63
CA GLY A 448 27.88 59.71 24.15
C GLY A 448 28.86 59.70 22.97
N GLY A 449 29.92 60.50 23.02
CA GLY A 449 30.89 60.64 21.93
C GLY A 449 32.20 59.89 22.14
N GLU A 450 33.04 59.98 21.11
CA GLU A 450 34.50 59.73 21.09
C GLU A 450 35.01 58.28 20.98
N GLU A 451 36.04 58.16 20.14
CA GLU A 451 37.00 57.04 19.96
C GLU A 451 36.48 55.59 19.84
N LYS A 452 35.81 55.28 18.72
CA LYS A 452 35.88 53.93 18.16
C LYS A 452 37.29 53.65 17.63
N ARG A 453 38.00 52.72 18.27
CA ARG A 453 39.05 51.95 17.58
C ARG A 453 38.40 51.15 16.45
N GLU A 454 39.00 51.17 15.26
CA GLU A 454 38.61 50.27 14.18
C GLU A 454 39.01 48.84 14.55
N ALA A 455 38.02 48.06 14.99
CA ALA A 455 38.15 46.61 15.03
C ALA A 455 38.07 46.10 13.59
N MET A 456 39.23 45.82 12.98
CA MET A 456 39.28 45.17 11.67
C MET A 456 38.54 43.83 11.77
N SER A 457 37.48 43.69 10.96
CA SER A 457 36.78 42.43 10.72
C SER A 457 37.77 41.37 10.25
N ILE A 458 37.61 40.12 10.70
CA ILE A 458 38.45 39.01 10.24
C ILE A 458 38.13 38.68 8.76
N VAL A 459 36.90 38.95 8.32
CA VAL A 459 36.48 38.88 6.91
C VAL A 459 36.83 40.21 6.21
N PRO A 460 37.68 40.22 5.16
CA PRO A 460 37.92 41.42 4.35
C PRO A 460 36.67 41.86 3.59
N ARG A 461 36.46 43.17 3.45
CA ARG A 461 35.38 43.74 2.61
C ARG A 461 35.52 43.31 1.15
N GLU A 462 36.77 43.20 0.67
CA GLU A 462 37.14 42.80 -0.69
C GLU A 462 36.63 41.37 -0.99
N THR A 463 36.58 40.48 0.01
CA THR A 463 36.02 39.13 -0.13
C THR A 463 34.51 39.16 -0.36
N ILE A 464 33.79 40.07 0.30
CA ILE A 464 32.34 40.24 0.13
C ILE A 464 32.03 40.87 -1.25
N GLU A 465 32.83 41.84 -1.68
CA GLU A 465 32.73 42.44 -3.02
C GLU A 465 32.96 41.40 -4.13
N VAL A 466 33.98 40.54 -4.00
CA VAL A 466 34.25 39.45 -4.96
C VAL A 466 33.12 38.39 -4.97
N ILE A 467 32.59 38.00 -3.79
CA ILE A 467 31.47 37.05 -3.73
C ILE A 467 30.20 37.67 -4.36
N ALA A 468 29.89 38.94 -4.06
CA ALA A 468 28.76 39.64 -4.68
C ALA A 468 28.88 39.68 -6.21
N GLN A 469 30.07 40.00 -6.73
CA GLN A 469 30.35 39.96 -8.18
C GLN A 469 30.18 38.56 -8.78
N SER A 470 30.59 37.49 -8.07
CA SER A 470 30.42 36.12 -8.53
C SER A 470 28.96 35.67 -8.65
N ILE A 471 28.06 36.30 -7.88
CA ILE A 471 26.60 36.08 -7.90
C ILE A 471 25.90 37.04 -8.89
N GLY A 472 26.67 37.86 -9.63
CA GLY A 472 26.17 38.80 -10.64
C GLY A 472 25.87 40.22 -10.11
N ILE A 473 26.11 40.49 -8.82
CA ILE A 473 25.93 41.82 -8.21
C ILE A 473 27.20 42.66 -8.45
N ALA A 474 27.30 43.24 -9.64
CA ALA A 474 28.51 43.96 -10.08
C ALA A 474 28.86 45.20 -9.23
N ASN A 475 27.84 45.92 -8.72
CA ASN A 475 27.98 47.19 -8.01
C ASN A 475 27.41 47.12 -6.57
N LEU A 476 28.10 46.43 -5.67
CA LEU A 476 27.82 46.52 -4.22
C LEU A 476 28.29 47.88 -3.68
N SER A 477 27.50 48.52 -2.80
CA SER A 477 27.95 49.74 -2.11
C SER A 477 29.01 49.40 -1.05
N PRO A 478 30.12 50.15 -0.94
CA PRO A 478 31.16 49.89 0.05
C PRO A 478 30.64 49.99 1.50
N ASP A 479 29.64 50.84 1.76
CA ASP A 479 28.97 50.92 3.08
C ASP A 479 28.25 49.61 3.43
N VAL A 480 27.72 48.90 2.42
CA VAL A 480 27.03 47.61 2.60
C VAL A 480 28.05 46.48 2.80
N ALA A 481 29.18 46.50 2.07
CA ALA A 481 30.27 45.55 2.30
C ALA A 481 30.85 45.68 3.73
N LEU A 482 31.06 46.92 4.20
CA LEU A 482 31.50 47.23 5.56
C LEU A 482 30.49 46.87 6.65
N ALA A 483 29.18 46.90 6.35
CA ALA A 483 28.13 46.49 7.28
C ALA A 483 27.95 44.96 7.35
N LEU A 484 28.10 44.25 6.23
CA LEU A 484 27.90 42.80 6.16
C LEU A 484 29.02 42.00 6.85
N ALA A 485 30.28 42.43 6.72
CA ALA A 485 31.41 41.72 7.29
C ALA A 485 31.28 41.42 8.82
N PRO A 486 30.97 42.41 9.69
CA PRO A 486 30.77 42.15 11.11
C PRO A 486 29.47 41.40 11.45
N ASP A 487 28.41 41.47 10.63
CA ASP A 487 27.19 40.68 10.89
C ASP A 487 27.41 39.19 10.55
N VAL A 488 28.08 38.88 9.43
CA VAL A 488 28.52 37.52 9.10
C VAL A 488 29.42 36.95 10.21
N GLU A 489 30.37 37.74 10.72
CA GLU A 489 31.22 37.32 11.84
C GLU A 489 30.41 37.09 13.13
N TYR A 490 29.43 37.94 13.43
CA TYR A 490 28.52 37.77 14.57
C TYR A 490 27.70 36.48 14.45
N ARG A 491 27.11 36.19 13.27
CA ARG A 491 26.31 34.98 13.03
C ARG A 491 27.15 33.71 13.09
N LEU A 492 28.36 33.73 12.54
CA LEU A 492 29.27 32.59 12.61
C LEU A 492 29.68 32.30 14.06
N ARG A 493 30.01 33.34 14.86
CA ARG A 493 30.24 33.22 16.31
C ARG A 493 29.02 32.67 17.06
N GLU A 494 27.81 33.12 16.70
CA GLU A 494 26.55 32.66 17.31
C GLU A 494 26.29 31.17 17.06
N ILE A 495 26.44 30.70 15.82
CA ILE A 495 26.26 29.28 15.45
C ILE A 495 27.34 28.40 16.12
N MET A 496 28.61 28.82 16.09
CA MET A 496 29.70 28.07 16.73
C MET A 496 29.52 27.94 18.26
N GLN A 497 28.97 28.97 18.93
CA GLN A 497 28.66 28.86 20.36
C GLN A 497 27.56 27.83 20.65
N GLU A 498 26.57 27.69 19.77
CA GLU A 498 25.51 26.68 19.92
C GLU A 498 26.05 25.26 19.62
N ALA A 499 26.88 25.11 18.58
CA ALA A 499 27.52 23.85 18.23
C ALA A 499 28.46 23.35 19.35
N ILE A 500 29.19 24.25 20.02
CA ILE A 500 30.01 23.92 21.21
C ILE A 500 29.14 23.45 22.39
N LYS A 501 27.88 23.90 22.52
CA LYS A 501 26.96 23.33 23.54
C LYS A 501 26.53 21.93 23.15
N CYS A 502 26.20 21.69 21.87
CA CYS A 502 25.84 20.36 21.32
C CYS A 502 26.97 19.35 21.60
N MET A 503 28.20 19.68 21.21
CA MET A 503 29.42 18.91 21.48
C MET A 503 29.55 18.55 22.97
N ARG A 504 29.43 19.54 23.86
CA ARG A 504 29.56 19.35 25.31
C ARG A 504 28.41 18.54 25.93
N HIS A 505 27.18 18.67 25.44
CA HIS A 505 26.05 17.85 25.87
C HIS A 505 26.20 16.40 25.40
N SER A 506 26.73 16.19 24.20
CA SER A 506 27.18 14.90 23.66
C SER A 506 28.43 14.34 24.35
N LYS A 507 28.99 15.05 25.34
CA LYS A 507 30.22 14.70 26.09
C LYS A 507 31.47 14.52 25.20
N ARG A 508 31.47 15.12 24.01
CA ARG A 508 32.62 15.17 23.10
C ARG A 508 33.51 16.37 23.47
N THR A 509 34.79 16.28 23.11
CA THR A 509 35.79 17.37 23.20
C THR A 509 36.14 17.97 21.83
N ILE A 510 35.77 17.28 20.75
CA ILE A 510 36.01 17.63 19.36
C ILE A 510 34.67 18.02 18.73
N LEU A 511 34.63 19.14 18.02
CA LEU A 511 33.46 19.63 17.29
C LEU A 511 33.36 18.86 15.96
N THR A 512 32.22 18.22 15.67
CA THR A 512 31.95 17.62 14.34
C THR A 512 31.00 18.49 13.52
N ALA A 513 30.90 18.22 12.21
CA ALA A 513 29.91 18.87 11.36
C ALA A 513 28.48 18.67 11.89
N ASP A 514 28.15 17.47 12.36
CA ASP A 514 26.88 17.15 13.01
C ASP A 514 26.57 18.01 14.27
N ASP A 515 27.56 18.55 14.99
CA ASP A 515 27.30 19.53 16.06
C ASP A 515 26.84 20.89 15.48
N VAL A 516 27.32 21.26 14.29
CA VAL A 516 26.95 22.48 13.57
C VAL A 516 25.58 22.34 12.90
N ASP A 517 25.31 21.18 12.28
CA ASP A 517 23.99 20.87 11.73
C ASP A 517 22.92 20.78 12.84
N SER A 518 23.27 20.22 14.00
CA SER A 518 22.42 20.26 15.20
C SER A 518 22.17 21.71 15.66
N ALA A 519 23.18 22.58 15.61
CA ALA A 519 23.05 23.99 15.95
C ALA A 519 22.16 24.77 14.96
N LEU A 520 22.25 24.48 13.65
CA LEU A 520 21.38 25.06 12.62
C LEU A 520 19.93 24.60 12.81
N SER A 521 19.72 23.30 13.02
CA SER A 521 18.41 22.71 13.31
C SER A 521 17.77 23.32 14.57
N LEU A 522 18.55 23.50 15.65
CA LEU A 522 18.10 24.19 16.88
C LEU A 522 17.77 25.68 16.68
N ARG A 523 18.27 26.31 15.60
CA ARG A 523 17.89 27.67 15.18
C ARG A 523 16.78 27.69 14.12
N ASN A 524 16.20 26.53 13.78
CA ASN A 524 15.22 26.35 12.71
C ASN A 524 15.74 26.84 11.34
N ILE A 525 17.03 26.60 11.09
CA ILE A 525 17.73 26.77 9.81
C ILE A 525 18.02 25.38 9.26
N GLU A 526 17.96 25.22 7.93
CA GLU A 526 18.26 23.95 7.29
C GLU A 526 19.74 23.55 7.52
N PRO A 527 20.05 22.32 7.98
CA PRO A 527 21.42 21.84 8.13
C PRO A 527 22.09 21.60 6.78
N ILE A 528 23.42 21.66 6.72
CA ILE A 528 24.18 21.71 5.46
C ILE A 528 24.55 20.28 5.02
N TYR A 529 23.52 19.53 4.60
CA TYR A 529 23.67 18.15 4.12
C TYR A 529 24.81 18.00 3.10
N GLY A 530 25.72 17.06 3.37
CA GLY A 530 26.85 16.73 2.50
C GLY A 530 28.23 17.10 3.06
N PHE A 531 28.32 18.03 4.03
CA PHE A 531 29.60 18.46 4.61
C PHE A 531 30.05 17.60 5.80
N ALA A 532 30.04 16.27 5.65
CA ALA A 532 30.54 15.35 6.67
C ALA A 532 32.08 15.42 6.80
N SER A 533 32.61 15.29 8.02
CA SER A 533 34.04 15.11 8.26
C SER A 533 34.47 13.70 7.83
N GLY A 534 34.86 13.56 6.55
CA GLY A 534 35.14 12.26 5.91
C GLY A 534 36.39 11.50 6.38
N ASP A 535 37.16 12.02 7.34
CA ASP A 535 38.28 11.29 7.94
C ASP A 535 37.77 10.25 8.96
N PRO A 536 37.98 8.93 8.74
CA PRO A 536 37.56 7.91 9.69
C PRO A 536 38.38 8.00 10.98
N LEU A 537 37.72 7.84 12.14
CA LEU A 537 38.34 7.90 13.46
C LEU A 537 39.59 7.00 13.56
N ARG A 538 40.78 7.61 13.58
CA ARG A 538 42.06 6.90 13.57
C ARG A 538 42.44 6.44 14.97
N PHE A 539 41.98 5.26 15.35
CA PHE A 539 42.35 4.61 16.61
C PHE A 539 43.82 4.14 16.60
N LYS A 540 44.67 4.74 17.43
CA LYS A 540 46.00 4.23 17.77
C LYS A 540 45.93 3.35 19.01
N ARG A 541 46.71 2.26 19.04
CA ARG A 541 46.87 1.45 20.25
C ARG A 541 47.77 2.17 21.25
N ALA A 542 47.35 2.25 22.51
CA ALA A 542 48.14 2.86 23.58
C ALA A 542 49.43 2.06 23.83
N VAL A 543 50.56 2.76 23.96
CA VAL A 543 51.88 2.11 24.13
C VAL A 543 51.93 1.42 25.50
N GLY A 544 52.10 0.09 25.48
CA GLY A 544 52.19 -0.76 26.68
C GLY A 544 50.96 -1.63 26.95
N HIS A 545 49.80 -1.31 26.37
CA HIS A 545 48.57 -2.12 26.51
C HIS A 545 48.21 -2.81 25.19
N LYS A 546 47.74 -4.06 25.24
CA LYS A 546 47.39 -4.83 24.03
C LYS A 546 46.05 -4.43 23.44
N ASP A 547 45.09 -4.14 24.32
CA ASP A 547 43.67 -4.07 23.99
C ASP A 547 43.08 -2.65 24.19
N LEU A 548 43.93 -1.67 24.55
CA LEU A 548 43.54 -0.29 24.79
C LEU A 548 43.89 0.60 23.59
N PHE A 549 42.90 1.29 23.04
CA PHE A 549 43.04 2.19 21.89
C PHE A 549 42.55 3.59 22.27
N TYR A 550 43.17 4.61 21.68
CA TYR A 550 42.82 6.02 21.80
C TYR A 550 42.74 6.65 20.40
N ILE A 551 42.02 7.77 20.26
CA ILE A 551 41.89 8.47 18.97
C ILE A 551 43.15 9.31 18.75
N ASP A 552 43.71 9.30 17.53
CA ASP A 552 44.92 10.08 17.17
C ASP A 552 44.61 11.57 16.98
N ASP A 553 44.25 12.24 18.08
CA ASP A 553 44.03 13.68 18.12
C ASP A 553 45.35 14.40 17.80
N ARG A 554 45.48 14.85 16.55
CA ARG A 554 46.59 15.69 16.09
C ARG A 554 46.23 17.16 16.26
N ASP A 555 47.06 17.90 16.97
CA ASP A 555 47.09 19.36 16.85
C ASP A 555 47.50 19.73 15.41
N VAL A 556 46.67 20.52 14.73
CA VAL A 556 46.93 21.06 13.38
C VAL A 556 47.13 22.55 13.50
N ASP A 557 48.14 23.12 12.81
CA ASP A 557 48.32 24.58 12.80
C ASP A 557 47.15 25.22 12.03
N PHE A 558 46.52 26.22 12.64
CA PHE A 558 45.38 26.94 12.06
C PHE A 558 45.72 27.59 10.71
N ARG A 559 47.01 27.86 10.43
CA ARG A 559 47.49 28.30 9.11
C ARG A 559 47.41 27.20 8.06
N GLU A 560 47.81 25.96 8.39
CA GLU A 560 47.72 24.84 7.44
C GLU A 560 46.26 24.53 7.06
N VAL A 561 45.29 24.85 7.92
CA VAL A 561 43.85 24.72 7.64
C VAL A 561 43.32 25.86 6.75
N ILE A 562 43.85 27.08 6.89
CA ILE A 562 43.44 28.24 6.08
C ILE A 562 44.09 28.20 4.69
N ASP A 563 45.38 27.83 4.61
CA ASP A 563 46.13 27.73 3.36
C ASP A 563 45.84 26.41 2.60
N ALA A 564 45.06 25.49 3.19
CA ALA A 564 44.57 24.30 2.50
C ALA A 564 43.63 24.68 1.35
N PRO A 565 43.71 24.00 0.18
CA PRO A 565 42.72 24.19 -0.87
C PRO A 565 41.35 23.79 -0.34
N LEU A 566 40.36 24.68 -0.50
CA LEU A 566 38.97 24.44 -0.09
C LEU A 566 38.51 23.06 -0.59
N PRO A 567 37.81 22.27 0.27
CA PRO A 567 37.23 21.01 -0.19
C PRO A 567 36.34 21.29 -1.40
N LYS A 568 36.46 20.45 -2.44
CA LYS A 568 35.64 20.58 -3.64
C LYS A 568 34.18 20.67 -3.21
N ALA A 569 33.50 21.75 -3.63
CA ALA A 569 32.09 21.95 -3.30
C ALA A 569 31.31 20.67 -3.64
N PRO A 570 30.41 20.19 -2.76
CA PRO A 570 29.60 19.03 -3.07
C PRO A 570 28.83 19.32 -4.36
N LEU A 571 28.92 18.40 -5.30
CA LEU A 571 28.06 18.40 -6.49
C LEU A 571 26.60 18.28 -6.03
N ASP A 572 25.67 18.80 -6.84
CA ASP A 572 24.21 18.72 -6.61
C ASP A 572 23.81 17.35 -6.04
N THR A 573 22.96 17.34 -4.99
CA THR A 573 22.63 16.17 -4.14
C THR A 573 22.39 14.88 -4.94
N ALA A 574 23.47 14.17 -5.22
CA ALA A 574 23.48 13.06 -6.16
C ALA A 574 23.20 11.75 -5.42
N VAL A 575 22.08 11.12 -5.76
CA VAL A 575 21.84 9.71 -5.39
C VAL A 575 22.75 8.83 -6.25
N VAL A 576 24.01 8.70 -5.84
CA VAL A 576 24.97 7.76 -6.45
C VAL A 576 24.54 6.35 -6.09
N ALA A 577 23.69 5.76 -6.94
CA ALA A 577 23.14 4.43 -6.77
C ALA A 577 24.20 3.35 -7.00
N HIS A 578 25.02 3.10 -5.98
CA HIS A 578 25.94 1.96 -5.97
C HIS A 578 25.15 0.65 -6.06
N TRP A 579 25.50 -0.19 -7.05
CA TRP A 579 25.00 -1.56 -7.15
C TRP A 579 25.63 -2.43 -6.05
N LEU A 580 25.05 -2.35 -4.85
CA LEU A 580 25.33 -3.22 -3.72
C LEU A 580 24.71 -4.59 -4.04
N ALA A 581 25.49 -5.45 -4.67
CA ALA A 581 25.05 -6.73 -5.21
C ALA A 581 24.78 -7.75 -4.09
N ILE A 582 23.57 -7.68 -3.51
CA ILE A 582 23.04 -8.70 -2.61
C ILE A 582 22.97 -10.01 -3.39
N GLU A 583 23.90 -10.93 -3.09
CA GLU A 583 24.11 -12.24 -3.73
C GLU A 583 24.61 -12.20 -5.20
N GLY A 584 25.42 -11.19 -5.57
CA GLY A 584 26.08 -11.13 -6.88
C GLY A 584 27.49 -10.54 -6.84
N VAL A 585 28.24 -10.67 -7.95
CA VAL A 585 29.53 -9.96 -8.10
C VAL A 585 29.26 -8.51 -8.48
N GLN A 586 29.81 -7.58 -7.69
CA GLN A 586 29.71 -6.14 -7.94
C GLN A 586 30.28 -5.79 -9.33
N PRO A 587 29.52 -5.08 -10.20
CA PRO A 587 29.98 -4.78 -11.55
C PRO A 587 31.14 -3.78 -11.50
N ALA A 588 32.21 -4.06 -12.24
CA ALA A 588 33.41 -3.22 -12.36
C ALA A 588 33.15 -2.02 -13.28
N ILE A 589 32.38 -1.06 -12.76
CA ILE A 589 32.11 0.26 -13.33
C ILE A 589 32.99 1.31 -12.59
N PRO A 590 33.22 2.52 -13.14
CA PRO A 590 34.06 3.54 -12.50
C PRO A 590 33.68 3.88 -11.05
N GLU A 591 32.40 3.74 -10.71
CA GLU A 591 31.79 4.01 -9.41
C GLU A 591 32.02 2.87 -8.39
N ASN A 592 32.58 1.73 -8.83
CA ASN A 592 32.87 0.53 -8.06
C ASN A 592 34.31 0.05 -8.35
N SER A 593 35.33 0.87 -8.04
CA SER A 593 36.73 0.54 -8.30
C SER A 593 37.20 -0.73 -7.58
N PRO A 594 37.92 -1.67 -8.24
CA PRO A 594 38.45 -2.87 -7.58
C PRO A 594 39.38 -2.56 -6.40
N VAL A 595 39.30 -3.38 -5.35
CA VAL A 595 40.01 -3.20 -4.05
C VAL A 595 41.53 -3.11 -4.20
N GLU A 596 42.09 -3.69 -5.27
CA GLU A 596 43.52 -3.64 -5.61
C GLU A 596 44.03 -2.21 -5.87
N ALA A 597 43.14 -1.24 -6.15
CA ALA A 597 43.50 0.17 -6.31
C ALA A 597 43.84 0.90 -4.99
N ILE A 598 43.64 0.29 -3.82
CA ILE A 598 43.86 0.91 -2.50
C ILE A 598 45.20 0.46 -1.86
N VAL A 599 46.19 0.12 -2.70
CA VAL A 599 47.58 -0.12 -2.27
C VAL A 599 48.47 1.02 -2.73
N ALA A 600 48.94 1.83 -1.77
CA ALA A 600 49.87 2.92 -2.03
C ALA A 600 51.21 2.41 -2.61
N PRO A 601 51.88 3.15 -3.51
CA PRO A 601 53.08 2.68 -4.21
C PRO A 601 54.25 2.47 -3.25
N SER A 602 54.91 1.32 -3.35
CA SER A 602 56.14 1.02 -2.62
C SER A 602 57.37 1.33 -3.47
N GLU A 603 58.28 2.15 -2.95
CA GLU A 603 59.55 2.44 -3.62
C GLU A 603 60.53 1.27 -3.50
N ASN A 604 60.91 0.64 -4.63
CA ASN A 604 62.30 0.69 -5.16
C ASN A 604 62.58 -0.28 -6.35
N LYS A 605 62.93 0.33 -7.50
CA LYS A 605 64.00 -0.05 -8.45
C LYS A 605 64.17 -1.51 -8.98
N LYS A 606 63.93 -1.62 -10.31
CA LYS A 606 64.65 -2.50 -11.31
C LYS A 606 64.38 -4.02 -11.21
N SER A 607 64.52 -4.84 -12.27
CA SER A 607 65.17 -4.68 -13.60
C SER A 607 64.52 -5.52 -14.74
N ASP A 608 64.77 -5.09 -15.98
CA ASP A 608 64.94 -5.85 -17.25
C ASP A 608 63.82 -6.69 -17.91
N ASN A 609 63.29 -6.13 -19.01
CA ASN A 609 63.18 -6.68 -20.37
C ASN A 609 62.78 -8.16 -20.64
N SER A 610 61.63 -8.32 -21.30
CA SER A 610 61.51 -9.12 -22.53
C SER A 610 60.34 -8.62 -23.40
N LYS A 611 60.53 -8.53 -24.73
CA LYS A 611 59.43 -8.32 -25.71
C LYS A 611 58.95 -9.67 -26.23
N GLU A 612 57.66 -9.78 -26.58
CA GLU A 612 57.24 -10.35 -27.87
C GLU A 612 55.77 -10.01 -28.20
N ASP A 613 55.39 -10.16 -29.47
CA ASP A 613 54.05 -9.87 -29.99
C ASP A 613 53.03 -10.98 -29.67
N GLY A 614 51.76 -10.63 -29.53
CA GLY A 614 50.69 -11.62 -29.36
C GLY A 614 49.29 -11.03 -29.21
N LEU A 615 48.54 -10.92 -30.32
CA LEU A 615 47.09 -10.72 -30.27
C LEU A 615 46.43 -11.98 -29.68
N HIS A 616 45.91 -11.87 -28.45
CA HIS A 616 45.01 -12.88 -27.90
C HIS A 616 43.67 -12.23 -27.53
N VAL A 617 42.58 -12.75 -28.10
CA VAL A 617 41.23 -12.35 -27.71
C VAL A 617 40.95 -12.93 -26.34
N ASP A 618 40.86 -12.07 -25.33
CA ASP A 618 40.60 -12.49 -23.95
C ASP A 618 39.11 -12.87 -23.79
N LEU A 619 38.84 -14.16 -23.92
CA LEU A 619 37.54 -14.76 -23.62
C LEU A 619 37.29 -14.72 -22.10
N LYS A 620 36.83 -13.56 -21.62
CA LYS A 620 36.42 -13.37 -20.22
C LYS A 620 35.32 -14.37 -19.85
N LEU A 621 35.76 -15.43 -19.15
CA LEU A 621 34.91 -16.44 -18.53
C LEU A 621 33.94 -15.78 -17.53
N PRO A 622 32.77 -16.38 -17.26
CA PRO A 622 31.83 -15.87 -16.26
C PRO A 622 32.51 -15.70 -14.90
N VAL A 623 32.38 -14.50 -14.32
CA VAL A 623 33.14 -14.11 -13.12
C VAL A 623 32.72 -14.99 -11.94
N LYS A 624 33.68 -15.71 -11.35
CA LYS A 624 33.44 -16.51 -10.13
C LYS A 624 33.16 -15.58 -8.95
N HIS A 625 32.11 -15.91 -8.19
CA HIS A 625 31.81 -15.26 -6.92
C HIS A 625 32.89 -15.61 -5.88
N VAL A 626 33.76 -14.64 -5.55
CA VAL A 626 34.88 -14.83 -4.61
C VAL A 626 34.42 -14.54 -3.19
N LEU A 627 34.01 -15.60 -2.47
CA LEU A 627 33.85 -15.55 -1.02
C LEU A 627 35.17 -15.10 -0.36
N SER A 628 35.11 -14.31 0.71
CA SER A 628 36.32 -13.95 1.47
C SER A 628 36.98 -15.21 2.06
N ARG A 629 38.30 -15.18 2.25
CA ARG A 629 39.04 -16.33 2.81
C ARG A 629 38.52 -16.75 4.18
N GLU A 630 38.00 -15.80 4.96
CA GLU A 630 37.40 -16.04 6.27
C GLU A 630 36.02 -16.72 6.15
N LEU A 631 35.17 -16.28 5.22
CA LEU A 631 33.89 -16.93 4.94
C LEU A 631 34.06 -18.33 4.35
N GLN A 632 35.08 -18.55 3.51
CA GLN A 632 35.46 -19.90 3.04
C GLN A 632 35.85 -20.79 4.23
N LEU A 633 36.80 -20.36 5.07
CA LEU A 633 37.23 -21.12 6.24
C LEU A 633 36.09 -21.39 7.24
N TYR A 634 35.15 -20.46 7.41
CA TYR A 634 33.95 -20.63 8.24
C TYR A 634 33.00 -21.69 7.66
N PHE A 635 32.72 -21.63 6.34
CA PHE A 635 31.92 -22.62 5.63
C PHE A 635 32.55 -24.01 5.68
N ASP A 636 33.85 -24.11 5.39
CA ASP A 636 34.63 -25.36 5.46
C ASP A 636 34.58 -25.95 6.89
N LYS A 637 34.74 -25.11 7.93
CA LYS A 637 34.69 -25.57 9.32
C LYS A 637 33.30 -26.09 9.71
N ILE A 638 32.22 -25.47 9.25
CA ILE A 638 30.85 -25.90 9.55
C ILE A 638 30.47 -27.15 8.78
N THR A 639 30.84 -27.27 7.50
CA THR A 639 30.60 -28.48 6.71
C THR A 639 31.41 -29.67 7.26
N GLU A 640 32.69 -29.46 7.61
CA GLU A 640 33.52 -30.45 8.33
C GLU A 640 32.86 -30.91 9.64
N LEU A 641 32.42 -29.98 10.49
CA LEU A 641 31.77 -30.33 11.77
C LEU A 641 30.44 -31.07 11.58
N THR A 642 29.66 -30.70 10.56
CA THR A 642 28.36 -31.33 10.24
C THR A 642 28.53 -32.79 9.82
N VAL A 643 29.53 -33.09 9.00
CA VAL A 643 29.79 -34.45 8.49
C VAL A 643 30.58 -35.29 9.50
N THR A 644 31.60 -34.72 10.16
CA THR A 644 32.56 -35.51 10.97
C THR A 644 32.23 -35.58 12.46
N ARG A 645 31.52 -34.59 13.03
CA ARG A 645 31.29 -34.47 14.49
C ARG A 645 29.90 -33.91 14.86
N PRO A 646 28.79 -34.48 14.36
CA PRO A 646 27.42 -33.94 14.50
C PRO A 646 26.85 -33.84 15.94
N GLU A 647 27.54 -34.38 16.95
CA GLU A 647 27.15 -34.29 18.37
C GLU A 647 28.08 -33.41 19.22
N SER A 648 29.15 -32.85 18.63
CA SER A 648 30.16 -32.06 19.34
C SER A 648 29.58 -30.79 19.97
N ILE A 649 30.14 -30.38 21.11
CA ILE A 649 29.87 -29.05 21.70
C ILE A 649 30.16 -27.94 20.68
N LEU A 650 31.27 -28.06 19.92
CA LEU A 650 31.62 -27.11 18.85
C LEU A 650 30.56 -27.01 17.74
N PHE A 651 29.84 -28.10 17.45
CA PHE A 651 28.75 -28.09 16.48
C PHE A 651 27.49 -27.41 17.06
N LYS A 652 27.26 -27.50 18.37
CA LYS A 652 26.17 -26.76 19.05
C LYS A 652 26.44 -25.25 19.05
N GLU A 653 27.68 -24.84 19.32
CA GLU A 653 28.07 -23.42 19.22
C GLU A 653 27.97 -22.91 17.77
N ALA A 654 28.42 -23.70 16.78
CA ALA A 654 28.26 -23.35 15.36
C ALA A 654 26.78 -23.19 14.95
N LEU A 655 25.88 -24.01 15.49
CA LEU A 655 24.43 -23.86 15.27
C LEU A 655 23.84 -22.59 15.93
N LEU A 656 24.45 -22.07 17.01
CA LEU A 656 24.07 -20.79 17.60
C LEU A 656 24.61 -19.61 16.77
N SER A 657 25.87 -19.68 16.32
CA SER A 657 26.48 -18.73 15.38
C SER A 657 25.60 -18.56 14.13
N LEU A 658 25.26 -19.67 13.46
CA LEU A 658 24.37 -19.68 12.28
C LEU A 658 22.97 -19.09 12.53
N ALA A 659 22.49 -19.08 13.77
CA ALA A 659 21.17 -18.55 14.13
C ALA A 659 21.18 -17.06 14.53
N ALA A 660 22.37 -16.44 14.68
CA ALA A 660 22.51 -15.08 15.18
C ALA A 660 23.38 -14.17 14.28
N ASP A 661 24.38 -14.71 13.58
CA ASP A 661 25.31 -13.91 12.78
C ASP A 661 24.62 -13.29 11.55
N SER A 662 24.91 -12.01 11.28
CA SER A 662 24.43 -11.29 10.09
C SER A 662 25.35 -11.44 8.88
N GLY A 663 26.68 -11.54 9.10
CA GLY A 663 27.69 -11.60 8.04
C GLY A 663 27.70 -12.87 7.18
N ILE A 664 26.86 -13.86 7.50
CA ILE A 664 26.82 -15.17 6.84
C ILE A 664 25.81 -15.26 5.68
N HIS A 665 25.06 -14.19 5.37
CA HIS A 665 24.13 -14.16 4.23
C HIS A 665 24.78 -14.59 2.89
N PRO A 666 26.02 -14.19 2.53
CA PRO A 666 26.66 -14.64 1.28
C PRO A 666 26.94 -16.16 1.20
N LEU A 667 26.84 -16.89 2.32
CA LEU A 667 27.02 -18.34 2.37
C LEU A 667 25.70 -19.13 2.21
N VAL A 668 24.55 -18.47 2.22
CA VAL A 668 23.22 -19.10 2.16
C VAL A 668 23.00 -19.94 0.89
N PRO A 669 23.34 -19.49 -0.34
CA PRO A 669 23.33 -20.35 -1.52
C PRO A 669 24.23 -21.58 -1.38
N TYR A 670 25.43 -21.42 -0.81
CA TYR A 670 26.40 -22.51 -0.65
C TYR A 670 25.92 -23.55 0.39
N PHE A 671 25.38 -23.11 1.53
CA PHE A 671 24.74 -24.00 2.50
C PHE A 671 23.51 -24.68 1.91
N SER A 672 22.67 -23.96 1.13
CA SER A 672 21.49 -24.54 0.49
C SER A 672 21.85 -25.62 -0.54
N TYR A 673 22.94 -25.44 -1.28
CA TYR A 673 23.50 -26.46 -2.18
C TYR A 673 24.09 -27.64 -1.41
N PHE A 674 24.94 -27.40 -0.43
CA PHE A 674 25.53 -28.45 0.43
C PHE A 674 24.45 -29.31 1.09
N ILE A 675 23.42 -28.70 1.66
CA ILE A 675 22.30 -29.41 2.29
C ILE A 675 21.50 -30.22 1.27
N ALA A 676 21.34 -29.76 0.03
CA ALA A 676 20.64 -30.51 -1.01
C ALA A 676 21.43 -31.73 -1.50
N ASP A 677 22.72 -31.55 -1.77
CA ASP A 677 23.62 -32.61 -2.25
C ASP A 677 23.91 -33.67 -1.16
N GLU A 678 24.16 -33.23 0.08
CA GLU A 678 24.50 -34.12 1.19
C GLU A 678 23.27 -34.89 1.73
N VAL A 679 22.07 -34.29 1.76
CA VAL A 679 20.83 -35.05 2.05
C VAL A 679 20.58 -36.12 0.98
N ALA A 680 20.92 -35.87 -0.29
CA ALA A 680 20.76 -36.86 -1.35
C ALA A 680 21.78 -38.01 -1.27
N ARG A 681 23.02 -37.75 -0.84
CA ARG A 681 24.07 -38.76 -0.65
C ARG A 681 23.89 -39.57 0.63
N SER A 682 23.64 -38.91 1.75
CA SER A 682 23.73 -39.49 3.09
C SER A 682 22.38 -39.98 3.64
N LEU A 683 21.45 -40.40 2.77
CA LEU A 683 20.17 -41.04 3.14
C LEU A 683 20.32 -42.27 4.06
N ASN A 684 21.50 -42.89 4.08
CA ASN A 684 21.83 -44.06 4.90
C ASN A 684 22.47 -43.71 6.27
N ASP A 685 22.74 -42.43 6.55
CA ASP A 685 23.37 -41.95 7.80
C ASP A 685 22.43 -40.98 8.54
N LEU A 686 21.83 -41.47 9.63
CA LEU A 686 20.85 -40.69 10.40
C LEU A 686 21.46 -39.55 11.23
N PRO A 687 22.63 -39.72 11.91
CA PRO A 687 23.35 -38.60 12.52
C PRO A 687 23.62 -37.42 11.58
N ILE A 688 24.10 -37.67 10.35
CA ILE A 688 24.36 -36.61 9.36
C ILE A 688 23.05 -35.93 8.92
N LEU A 689 22.00 -36.70 8.60
CA LEU A 689 20.71 -36.11 8.24
C LEU A 689 20.11 -35.26 9.37
N PHE A 690 20.24 -35.69 10.63
CA PHE A 690 19.77 -34.92 11.78
C PHE A 690 20.58 -33.63 11.99
N ALA A 691 21.90 -33.68 11.75
CA ALA A 691 22.76 -32.51 11.76
C ALA A 691 22.39 -31.50 10.66
N LEU A 692 22.16 -31.96 9.42
CA LEU A 692 21.73 -31.12 8.31
C LEU A 692 20.37 -30.46 8.59
N MET A 693 19.39 -31.19 9.14
CA MET A 693 18.11 -30.59 9.52
C MET A 693 18.25 -29.58 10.68
N ARG A 694 19.20 -29.76 11.60
CA ARG A 694 19.55 -28.73 12.61
C ARG A 694 20.15 -27.49 11.96
N VAL A 695 21.05 -27.61 10.97
CA VAL A 695 21.61 -26.48 10.22
C VAL A 695 20.51 -25.70 9.48
N VAL A 696 19.61 -26.40 8.78
CA VAL A 696 18.42 -25.79 8.15
C VAL A 696 17.57 -25.03 9.17
N ARG A 697 17.38 -25.59 10.38
CA ARG A 697 16.66 -24.91 11.47
C ARG A 697 17.36 -23.63 11.92
N SER A 698 18.68 -23.62 12.14
CA SER A 698 19.41 -22.41 12.53
C SER A 698 19.30 -21.31 11.46
N LEU A 699 19.49 -21.66 10.18
CA LEU A 699 19.33 -20.73 9.05
C LEU A 699 17.90 -20.17 8.95
N LEU A 700 16.87 -20.98 9.24
CA LEU A 700 15.46 -20.55 9.29
C LEU A 700 15.08 -19.76 10.55
N GLN A 701 15.90 -19.79 11.61
CA GLN A 701 15.68 -19.01 12.83
C GLN A 701 16.37 -17.65 12.80
N ASN A 702 17.45 -17.49 12.02
CA ASN A 702 18.19 -16.24 11.91
C ASN A 702 17.28 -15.11 11.36
N PRO A 703 17.24 -13.92 12.02
CA PRO A 703 16.45 -12.78 11.56
C PRO A 703 17.17 -11.93 10.50
N HIS A 704 18.48 -12.08 10.32
CA HIS A 704 19.33 -11.28 9.44
C HIS A 704 19.59 -11.94 8.07
N ILE A 705 19.06 -13.15 7.83
CA ILE A 705 19.23 -13.91 6.59
C ILE A 705 17.96 -13.87 5.73
N HIS A 706 18.10 -13.47 4.47
CA HIS A 706 17.02 -13.53 3.48
C HIS A 706 16.95 -14.90 2.78
N ILE A 707 16.48 -15.92 3.51
CA ILE A 707 16.45 -17.32 3.03
C ILE A 707 15.33 -17.60 2.00
N GLU A 708 14.42 -16.64 1.77
CA GLU A 708 13.22 -16.80 0.93
C GLU A 708 13.50 -17.30 -0.49
N PRO A 709 14.49 -16.77 -1.24
CA PRO A 709 14.80 -17.26 -2.58
C PRO A 709 15.17 -18.75 -2.61
N TYR A 710 15.80 -19.26 -1.54
CA TYR A 710 16.34 -20.62 -1.46
C TYR A 710 15.35 -21.67 -0.96
N LEU A 711 14.14 -21.27 -0.52
CA LEU A 711 13.12 -22.21 -0.05
C LEU A 711 12.74 -23.24 -1.11
N HIS A 712 12.82 -22.90 -2.40
CA HIS A 712 12.54 -23.83 -3.50
C HIS A 712 13.56 -24.99 -3.58
N GLN A 713 14.79 -24.79 -3.11
CA GLN A 713 15.88 -25.77 -3.09
C GLN A 713 15.94 -26.53 -1.75
N LEU A 714 15.66 -25.86 -0.63
CA LEU A 714 15.65 -26.45 0.70
C LEU A 714 14.44 -27.35 0.97
N MET A 715 13.24 -26.96 0.52
CA MET A 715 12.01 -27.70 0.79
C MET A 715 12.00 -29.15 0.23
N PRO A 716 12.51 -29.44 -0.99
CA PRO A 716 12.69 -30.83 -1.46
C PRO A 716 13.52 -31.70 -0.51
N SER A 717 14.58 -31.17 0.10
CA SER A 717 15.42 -31.92 1.05
C SER A 717 14.70 -32.20 2.37
N ILE A 718 13.95 -31.21 2.90
CA ILE A 718 13.13 -31.39 4.10
C ILE A 718 12.02 -32.43 3.83
N ILE A 719 11.32 -32.33 2.70
CA ILE A 719 10.26 -33.27 2.29
C ILE A 719 10.82 -34.68 2.07
N THR A 720 12.02 -34.81 1.52
CA THR A 720 12.74 -36.09 1.41
C THR A 720 12.94 -36.72 2.79
N CYS A 721 13.42 -35.96 3.78
CA CYS A 721 13.59 -36.45 5.16
C CYS A 721 12.26 -36.87 5.83
N VAL A 722 11.12 -36.29 5.41
CA VAL A 722 9.79 -36.70 5.89
C VAL A 722 9.29 -37.98 5.18
N VAL A 723 9.40 -38.06 3.85
CA VAL A 723 8.64 -39.04 3.02
C VAL A 723 9.52 -40.15 2.39
N ALA A 724 10.85 -40.16 2.60
CA ALA A 724 11.75 -41.18 2.06
C ALA A 724 11.37 -42.61 2.50
N LYS A 725 11.49 -43.57 1.56
CA LYS A 725 11.12 -44.99 1.74
C LYS A 725 12.04 -45.78 2.68
N ARG A 726 13.31 -45.38 2.75
CA ARG A 726 14.33 -45.88 3.69
C ARG A 726 15.17 -44.70 4.15
N LEU A 727 15.54 -44.70 5.42
CA LEU A 727 16.41 -43.72 6.07
C LEU A 727 17.24 -44.49 7.11
N GLY A 728 18.57 -44.29 7.11
CA GLY A 728 19.49 -45.09 7.93
C GLY A 728 19.88 -46.42 7.28
N SER A 729 20.96 -47.01 7.80
CA SER A 729 21.55 -48.25 7.28
C SER A 729 21.23 -49.49 8.12
N ARG A 730 20.82 -49.33 9.39
CA ARG A 730 20.52 -50.44 10.29
C ARG A 730 19.04 -50.46 10.68
N ILE A 731 18.52 -51.68 10.82
CA ILE A 731 17.14 -51.97 11.24
C ILE A 731 16.81 -51.41 12.65
N ALA A 732 17.83 -51.12 13.46
CA ALA A 732 17.68 -50.62 14.83
C ALA A 732 17.61 -49.08 14.95
N ASP A 733 17.85 -48.33 13.86
CA ASP A 733 18.05 -46.88 13.96
C ASP A 733 16.70 -46.11 14.07
N SER A 734 16.59 -45.18 15.03
CA SER A 734 15.34 -44.43 15.32
C SER A 734 15.09 -43.29 14.30
N HIS A 735 14.84 -43.65 13.06
CA HIS A 735 14.57 -42.70 11.98
C HIS A 735 13.25 -41.92 12.14
N TRP A 736 12.41 -42.28 13.10
CA TRP A 736 11.12 -41.65 13.41
C TRP A 736 11.29 -40.21 13.91
N GLU A 737 12.28 -39.97 14.77
CA GLU A 737 12.57 -38.65 15.35
C GLU A 737 13.03 -37.64 14.29
N LEU A 738 13.75 -38.12 13.26
CA LEU A 738 14.11 -37.32 12.10
C LEU A 738 12.87 -36.90 11.29
N ARG A 739 11.93 -37.83 11.03
CA ARG A 739 10.67 -37.50 10.33
C ARG A 739 9.85 -36.48 11.12
N ASP A 740 9.73 -36.66 12.43
CA ASP A 740 8.99 -35.75 13.32
C ASP A 740 9.64 -34.36 13.35
N PHE A 741 10.98 -34.28 13.44
CA PHE A 741 11.72 -33.01 13.38
C PHE A 741 11.54 -32.31 12.02
N SER A 742 11.71 -33.04 10.91
CA SER A 742 11.56 -32.50 9.55
C SER A 742 10.11 -32.08 9.22
N ALA A 743 9.11 -32.77 9.77
CA ALA A 743 7.69 -32.38 9.63
C ALA A 743 7.40 -31.05 10.34
N ASN A 744 7.88 -30.88 11.57
CA ASN A 744 7.80 -29.62 12.30
C ASN A 744 8.56 -28.49 11.59
N LEU A 745 9.71 -28.80 10.98
CA LEU A 745 10.51 -27.86 10.22
C LEU A 745 9.77 -27.36 8.96
N ALA A 746 9.23 -28.26 8.15
CA ALA A 746 8.40 -27.92 6.99
C ALA A 746 7.17 -27.08 7.38
N ALA A 747 6.49 -27.43 8.47
CA ALA A 747 5.38 -26.64 8.99
C ALA A 747 5.82 -25.28 9.58
N SER A 748 7.07 -25.12 10.00
CA SER A 748 7.64 -23.82 10.37
C SER A 748 7.88 -22.94 9.14
N VAL A 749 8.40 -23.51 8.03
CA VAL A 749 8.55 -22.78 6.75
C VAL A 749 7.19 -22.33 6.23
N CYS A 750 6.18 -23.22 6.21
CA CYS A 750 4.84 -22.85 5.74
C CYS A 750 4.16 -21.79 6.63
N ARG A 751 4.39 -21.78 7.95
CA ARG A 751 3.87 -20.73 8.84
C ARG A 751 4.59 -19.39 8.67
N ARG A 752 5.91 -19.37 8.48
CA ARG A 752 6.68 -18.12 8.30
C ARG A 752 6.48 -17.52 6.90
N TYR A 753 6.47 -18.35 5.84
CA TYR A 753 6.55 -17.89 4.44
C TYR A 753 5.34 -18.25 3.56
N GLY A 754 4.32 -18.92 4.10
CA GLY A 754 3.12 -19.31 3.32
C GLY A 754 2.26 -18.12 2.83
N HIS A 755 2.41 -16.95 3.46
CA HIS A 755 1.77 -15.72 3.02
C HIS A 755 2.48 -15.09 1.81
N VAL A 756 3.80 -15.25 1.67
CA VAL A 756 4.57 -14.83 0.48
C VAL A 756 4.41 -15.84 -0.66
N TYR A 757 4.49 -17.14 -0.34
CA TYR A 757 4.41 -18.22 -1.31
C TYR A 757 3.11 -19.02 -1.18
N HIS A 758 1.98 -18.48 -1.65
CA HIS A 758 0.66 -19.15 -1.58
C HIS A 758 0.65 -20.59 -2.11
N ASN A 759 1.45 -20.88 -3.14
CA ASN A 759 1.58 -22.22 -3.71
C ASN A 759 2.34 -23.22 -2.83
N LEU A 760 3.12 -22.77 -1.84
CA LEU A 760 3.97 -23.63 -1.00
C LEU A 760 3.15 -24.62 -0.17
N GLN A 761 2.16 -24.13 0.57
CA GLN A 761 1.29 -24.97 1.40
C GLN A 761 0.44 -25.92 0.53
N SER A 762 -0.04 -25.46 -0.63
CA SER A 762 -0.80 -26.29 -1.59
C SER A 762 0.05 -27.42 -2.19
N ARG A 763 1.32 -27.16 -2.51
CA ARG A 763 2.25 -28.19 -2.98
C ARG A 763 2.58 -29.20 -1.88
N LEU A 764 2.88 -28.72 -0.66
CA LEU A 764 3.22 -29.58 0.46
C LEU A 764 2.05 -30.50 0.85
N THR A 765 0.83 -29.97 1.01
CA THR A 765 -0.34 -30.81 1.34
C THR A 765 -0.62 -31.84 0.26
N LYS A 766 -0.60 -31.47 -1.04
CA LYS A 766 -0.74 -32.44 -2.14
C LYS A 766 0.31 -33.55 -2.09
N THR A 767 1.58 -33.22 -1.84
CA THR A 767 2.64 -34.23 -1.73
C THR A 767 2.42 -35.18 -0.54
N LEU A 768 2.00 -34.67 0.61
CA LEU A 768 1.73 -35.49 1.81
C LEU A 768 0.45 -36.33 1.65
N ILE A 769 -0.64 -35.78 1.11
CA ILE A 769 -1.88 -36.52 0.81
C ILE A 769 -1.60 -37.66 -0.16
N ASN A 770 -0.86 -37.40 -1.26
CA ASN A 770 -0.51 -38.42 -2.25
C ASN A 770 0.41 -39.50 -1.67
N ALA A 771 1.17 -39.20 -0.62
CA ALA A 771 1.95 -40.20 0.10
C ALA A 771 1.08 -41.01 1.09
N PHE A 772 0.14 -40.38 1.79
CA PHE A 772 -0.76 -41.00 2.78
C PHE A 772 -1.82 -41.92 2.13
N LEU A 773 -2.48 -41.48 1.07
CA LEU A 773 -3.60 -42.21 0.45
C LEU A 773 -3.17 -43.29 -0.56
N ASP A 774 -1.87 -43.41 -0.88
CA ASP A 774 -1.37 -44.42 -1.81
C ASP A 774 -0.96 -45.70 -1.07
N PRO A 775 -1.69 -46.82 -1.23
CA PRO A 775 -1.40 -48.09 -0.54
C PRO A 775 -0.16 -48.81 -1.07
N SER A 776 0.47 -48.34 -2.15
CA SER A 776 1.75 -48.90 -2.65
C SER A 776 2.99 -48.37 -1.92
N LYS A 777 2.83 -47.33 -1.09
CA LYS A 777 3.91 -46.72 -0.29
C LYS A 777 4.17 -47.53 0.98
N ALA A 778 5.37 -47.39 1.55
CA ALA A 778 5.70 -48.06 2.81
C ALA A 778 5.08 -47.34 4.02
N LEU A 779 4.78 -48.08 5.09
CA LEU A 779 4.22 -47.56 6.35
C LEU A 779 5.06 -46.42 6.96
N THR A 780 6.39 -46.47 6.77
CA THR A 780 7.32 -45.40 7.17
C THR A 780 7.08 -44.08 6.42
N GLN A 781 6.62 -44.14 5.16
CA GLN A 781 6.24 -42.98 4.35
C GLN A 781 4.85 -42.46 4.76
N HIS A 782 3.92 -43.38 5.06
CA HIS A 782 2.60 -43.02 5.61
C HIS A 782 2.73 -42.27 6.94
N TYR A 783 3.55 -42.77 7.87
CA TYR A 783 3.85 -42.10 9.15
C TYR A 783 4.35 -40.66 8.93
N GLY A 784 5.35 -40.47 8.06
CA GLY A 784 5.88 -39.15 7.74
C GLY A 784 4.84 -38.21 7.11
N ALA A 785 4.00 -38.74 6.21
CA ALA A 785 2.90 -38.00 5.62
C ALA A 785 1.87 -37.52 6.66
N ILE A 786 1.47 -38.41 7.57
CA ILE A 786 0.53 -38.12 8.66
C ILE A 786 1.10 -37.06 9.62
N GLN A 787 2.36 -37.21 10.05
CA GLN A 787 3.03 -36.23 10.91
C GLN A 787 3.21 -34.87 10.22
N GLY A 788 3.51 -34.85 8.91
CA GLY A 788 3.55 -33.63 8.11
C GLY A 788 2.20 -32.90 8.05
N LEU A 789 1.10 -33.63 7.84
CA LEU A 789 -0.25 -33.07 7.85
C LEU A 789 -0.68 -32.61 9.24
N ALA A 790 -0.30 -33.32 10.30
CA ALA A 790 -0.55 -32.93 11.68
C ALA A 790 0.23 -31.67 12.11
N ALA A 791 1.49 -31.55 11.71
CA ALA A 791 2.33 -30.39 12.01
C ALA A 791 1.83 -29.09 11.35
N LEU A 792 1.12 -29.18 10.21
CA LEU A 792 0.48 -28.05 9.55
C LEU A 792 -0.79 -27.54 10.26
N GLY A 793 -1.29 -28.24 11.29
CA GLY A 793 -2.31 -27.76 12.21
C GLY A 793 -3.68 -28.46 12.10
N PRO A 794 -4.57 -28.27 13.11
CA PRO A 794 -5.81 -29.05 13.26
C PRO A 794 -6.80 -28.87 12.10
N GLY A 795 -6.82 -27.70 11.44
CA GLY A 795 -7.66 -27.48 10.26
C GLY A 795 -7.27 -28.37 9.06
N VAL A 796 -5.98 -28.67 8.91
CA VAL A 796 -5.45 -29.59 7.87
C VAL A 796 -5.82 -31.02 8.20
N VAL A 797 -5.70 -31.43 9.48
CA VAL A 797 -6.13 -32.74 9.98
C VAL A 797 -7.64 -32.94 9.76
N ARG A 798 -8.49 -31.95 10.10
CA ARG A 798 -9.95 -32.01 9.91
C ARG A 798 -10.34 -32.26 8.45
N LEU A 799 -9.75 -31.52 7.52
CA LEU A 799 -10.18 -31.53 6.12
C LEU A 799 -9.61 -32.70 5.31
N LEU A 800 -8.51 -33.32 5.75
CA LEU A 800 -7.73 -34.25 4.91
C LEU A 800 -7.44 -35.61 5.57
N VAL A 801 -7.30 -35.66 6.89
CA VAL A 801 -7.00 -36.91 7.62
C VAL A 801 -8.29 -37.55 8.12
N LEU A 802 -9.15 -36.81 8.82
CA LEU A 802 -10.39 -37.34 9.41
C LEU A 802 -11.34 -38.01 8.39
N PRO A 803 -11.60 -37.45 7.18
CA PRO A 803 -12.54 -38.05 6.23
C PRO A 803 -12.06 -39.38 5.62
N ASN A 804 -10.75 -39.67 5.71
CA ASN A 804 -10.11 -40.88 5.18
C ASN A 804 -9.77 -41.89 6.28
N LEU A 805 -10.10 -41.58 7.54
CA LEU A 805 -9.58 -42.26 8.72
C LEU A 805 -10.11 -43.69 8.88
N GLU A 806 -11.44 -43.87 8.77
CA GLU A 806 -12.08 -45.18 8.87
C GLU A 806 -11.62 -46.15 7.75
N PRO A 807 -11.66 -45.79 6.44
CA PRO A 807 -11.13 -46.64 5.38
C PRO A 807 -9.64 -46.99 5.54
N TYR A 808 -8.83 -46.06 6.04
CA TYR A 808 -7.40 -46.30 6.25
C TYR A 808 -7.14 -47.20 7.47
N LEU A 809 -7.92 -47.09 8.56
CA LEU A 809 -7.81 -47.99 9.71
C LEU A 809 -8.19 -49.44 9.34
N GLN A 810 -9.21 -49.64 8.50
CA GLN A 810 -9.58 -50.96 7.96
C GLN A 810 -8.45 -51.58 7.10
N LEU A 811 -7.64 -50.75 6.42
CA LEU A 811 -6.44 -51.19 5.69
C LEU A 811 -5.27 -51.54 6.63
N LEU A 812 -5.17 -50.87 7.77
CA LEU A 812 -4.05 -50.99 8.71
C LEU A 812 -4.21 -52.16 9.70
N GLU A 813 -5.45 -52.45 10.13
CA GLU A 813 -5.77 -53.49 11.11
C GLU A 813 -5.16 -54.89 10.77
N PRO A 814 -5.19 -55.39 9.52
CA PRO A 814 -4.58 -56.67 9.17
C PRO A 814 -3.05 -56.71 9.33
N GLU A 815 -2.35 -55.58 9.22
CA GLU A 815 -0.90 -55.49 9.43
C GLU A 815 -0.53 -55.36 10.93
N MET A 816 -1.48 -54.96 11.78
CA MET A 816 -1.31 -54.88 13.24
C MET A 816 -1.53 -56.22 13.94
N GLN A 817 -2.35 -57.11 13.38
CA GLN A 817 -2.75 -58.39 13.96
C GLN A 817 -1.67 -59.49 13.82
N LEU A 818 -1.32 -60.14 14.95
CA LEU A 818 -0.22 -61.12 15.04
C LEU A 818 -0.46 -62.40 14.20
N GLU A 819 -1.72 -62.77 13.99
CA GLU A 819 -2.11 -63.94 13.19
C GLU A 819 -1.94 -63.72 11.68
N LYS A 820 -2.18 -62.49 11.22
CA LYS A 820 -2.18 -62.10 9.80
C LYS A 820 -0.80 -61.62 9.35
N GLN A 821 -0.14 -60.77 10.13
CA GLN A 821 1.21 -60.27 9.84
C GLN A 821 2.27 -60.92 10.74
N LYS A 822 2.96 -61.91 10.18
CA LYS A 822 4.07 -62.64 10.84
C LYS A 822 5.36 -61.82 10.94
N ASN A 823 5.53 -60.78 10.11
CA ASN A 823 6.68 -59.89 10.18
C ASN A 823 6.53 -58.88 11.34
N GLU A 824 7.28 -59.11 12.42
CA GLU A 824 7.29 -58.25 13.62
C GLU A 824 7.64 -56.79 13.33
N MET A 825 8.49 -56.53 12.32
CA MET A 825 8.91 -55.17 11.95
C MET A 825 7.75 -54.37 11.34
N LYS A 826 7.08 -54.91 10.31
CA LYS A 826 5.89 -54.28 9.71
C LYS A 826 4.79 -54.05 10.75
N ARG A 827 4.60 -55.01 11.66
CA ARG A 827 3.64 -54.87 12.77
C ARG A 827 4.00 -53.70 13.69
N LYS A 828 5.27 -53.52 14.06
CA LYS A 828 5.73 -52.35 14.85
C LYS A 828 5.60 -51.03 14.07
N GLU A 829 5.83 -51.03 12.76
CA GLU A 829 5.58 -49.86 11.90
C GLU A 829 4.08 -49.50 11.85
N ALA A 830 3.19 -50.49 11.71
CA ALA A 830 1.74 -50.28 11.69
C ALA A 830 1.23 -49.69 13.02
N TRP A 831 1.70 -50.20 14.16
CA TRP A 831 1.40 -49.62 15.47
C TRP A 831 1.95 -48.18 15.65
N ARG A 832 3.07 -47.82 15.02
CA ARG A 832 3.57 -46.43 14.98
C ARG A 832 2.69 -45.52 14.11
N VAL A 833 2.22 -45.99 12.95
CA VAL A 833 1.26 -45.27 12.10
C VAL A 833 -0.07 -45.04 12.83
N TYR A 834 -0.61 -46.07 13.49
CA TYR A 834 -1.81 -45.97 14.33
C TYR A 834 -1.65 -44.92 15.44
N GLY A 835 -0.51 -44.93 16.15
CA GLY A 835 -0.19 -43.92 17.16
C GLY A 835 -0.08 -42.49 16.61
N ALA A 836 0.42 -42.31 15.38
CA ALA A 836 0.45 -41.00 14.72
C ALA A 836 -0.95 -40.50 14.35
N LEU A 837 -1.83 -41.37 13.84
CA LEU A 837 -3.23 -41.03 13.55
C LEU A 837 -4.00 -40.66 14.82
N LEU A 838 -3.86 -41.46 15.88
CA LEU A 838 -4.45 -41.18 17.20
C LEU A 838 -3.97 -39.84 17.76
N CYS A 839 -2.67 -39.55 17.67
CA CYS A 839 -2.08 -38.28 18.12
C CYS A 839 -2.58 -37.07 17.30
N ALA A 840 -2.74 -37.22 15.98
CA ALA A 840 -3.27 -36.17 15.11
C ALA A 840 -4.76 -35.91 15.38
N ALA A 841 -5.58 -36.95 15.47
CA ALA A 841 -7.01 -36.84 15.76
C ALA A 841 -7.26 -36.31 17.18
N GLY A 842 -6.53 -36.83 18.18
CA GLY A 842 -6.62 -36.40 19.58
C GLY A 842 -6.26 -34.93 19.79
N LYS A 843 -5.21 -34.43 19.13
CA LYS A 843 -4.88 -32.99 19.14
C LYS A 843 -5.96 -32.15 18.46
N CYS A 844 -6.49 -32.60 17.32
CA CYS A 844 -7.59 -31.91 16.64
C CYS A 844 -8.89 -31.85 17.49
N LEU A 845 -9.14 -32.87 18.31
CA LEU A 845 -10.22 -32.90 19.29
C LEU A 845 -9.95 -31.97 20.48
N TYR A 846 -8.74 -31.99 21.03
CA TYR A 846 -8.34 -31.12 22.14
C TYR A 846 -8.46 -29.63 21.81
N ASP A 847 -7.98 -29.21 20.63
CA ASP A 847 -8.12 -27.83 20.17
C ASP A 847 -9.60 -27.44 19.95
N ARG A 848 -10.46 -28.38 19.52
CA ARG A 848 -11.92 -28.19 19.42
C ARG A 848 -12.58 -28.00 20.79
N LEU A 849 -12.26 -28.84 21.78
CA LEU A 849 -12.80 -28.75 23.13
C LEU A 849 -12.38 -27.43 23.80
N LYS A 850 -11.09 -27.08 23.70
CA LYS A 850 -10.53 -25.82 24.19
C LYS A 850 -11.20 -24.57 23.60
N LEU A 851 -11.63 -24.62 22.34
CA LEU A 851 -12.38 -23.53 21.69
C LEU A 851 -13.86 -23.46 22.12
N PHE A 852 -14.45 -24.57 22.55
CA PHE A 852 -15.89 -24.67 22.87
C PHE A 852 -16.19 -25.48 24.15
N PRO A 853 -15.80 -25.01 25.36
CA PRO A 853 -15.93 -25.78 26.61
C PRO A 853 -17.38 -26.17 27.00
N GLY A 854 -18.40 -25.54 26.40
CA GLY A 854 -19.81 -25.82 26.67
C GLY A 854 -20.38 -27.06 25.95
N LEU A 855 -19.70 -27.61 24.95
CA LEU A 855 -20.23 -28.67 24.07
C LEU A 855 -20.42 -30.03 24.77
N LEU A 856 -19.91 -30.20 25.99
CA LEU A 856 -20.08 -31.41 26.81
C LEU A 856 -21.20 -31.28 27.86
N SER A 857 -21.92 -30.15 27.91
CA SER A 857 -23.06 -30.00 28.81
C SER A 857 -24.31 -30.71 28.24
N PRO A 858 -25.02 -31.53 29.04
CA PRO A 858 -26.17 -32.27 28.53
C PRO A 858 -27.32 -31.32 28.15
N PRO A 859 -28.05 -31.58 27.05
CA PRO A 859 -29.12 -30.71 26.60
C PRO A 859 -30.23 -30.64 27.66
N LYS A 860 -30.64 -29.43 28.02
CA LYS A 860 -31.74 -29.18 28.97
C LYS A 860 -33.05 -29.75 28.40
N HIS A 861 -33.39 -30.98 28.80
CA HIS A 861 -34.63 -31.65 28.40
C HIS A 861 -35.83 -30.73 28.62
N LYS A 862 -36.68 -30.59 27.58
CA LYS A 862 -38.03 -30.02 27.73
C LYS A 862 -38.86 -30.98 28.59
N VAL A 863 -38.87 -30.76 29.91
CA VAL A 863 -39.65 -31.57 30.84
C VAL A 863 -41.14 -31.43 30.51
N TRP A 864 -41.72 -32.55 30.12
CA TRP A 864 -43.14 -32.74 29.83
C TRP A 864 -43.95 -32.48 31.11
N ARG A 865 -44.76 -31.41 31.15
CA ARG A 865 -45.62 -31.11 32.31
C ARG A 865 -46.93 -31.90 32.21
N SER A 866 -47.03 -32.98 32.98
CA SER A 866 -48.33 -33.52 33.39
C SER A 866 -48.98 -32.60 34.43
N ASN A 867 -50.29 -32.39 34.32
CA ASN A 867 -51.04 -31.58 35.27
C ASN A 867 -51.34 -32.38 36.55
N GLY A 868 -50.98 -31.83 37.71
CA GLY A 868 -51.33 -32.38 39.03
C GLY A 868 -51.25 -31.31 40.11
N ARG A 869 -52.38 -31.01 40.77
CA ARG A 869 -52.44 -30.02 41.86
C ARG A 869 -52.05 -30.66 43.19
N VAL A 870 -51.08 -30.08 43.89
CA VAL A 870 -51.08 -30.00 45.36
C VAL A 870 -50.66 -28.58 45.75
N ALA A 871 -51.37 -28.00 46.72
CA ALA A 871 -50.97 -26.76 47.37
C ALA A 871 -50.94 -27.00 48.89
N THR A 872 -49.86 -26.58 49.56
CA THR A 872 -49.85 -26.42 51.02
C THR A 872 -48.70 -25.53 51.48
N SER A 873 -49.06 -24.34 51.96
CA SER A 873 -48.40 -23.68 53.08
C SER A 873 -48.57 -24.55 54.36
N THR A 874 -47.82 -24.46 55.45
CA THR A 874 -46.62 -23.70 55.88
C THR A 874 -46.19 -24.28 57.23
N LEU A 875 -44.94 -24.07 57.68
CA LEU A 875 -44.73 -23.64 59.07
C LEU A 875 -43.39 -22.92 59.30
N ASN A 876 -43.38 -21.99 60.26
CA ASN A 876 -42.19 -21.30 60.75
C ASN A 876 -41.69 -21.94 62.06
N LYS A 877 -40.36 -21.90 62.30
CA LYS A 877 -39.70 -21.20 63.45
C LYS A 877 -38.38 -21.86 63.88
N ARG A 878 -37.25 -21.17 63.67
CA ARG A 878 -36.40 -20.59 64.75
C ARG A 878 -35.22 -19.78 64.19
N LYS A 879 -35.02 -18.59 64.78
CA LYS A 879 -33.79 -17.76 64.83
C LYS A 879 -33.28 -17.82 66.29
N PRO A 880 -32.12 -17.26 66.70
CA PRO A 880 -31.23 -16.26 66.07
C PRO A 880 -29.85 -16.84 65.67
N SER A 881 -28.82 -16.12 65.22
CA SER A 881 -28.51 -14.65 65.15
C SER A 881 -27.75 -14.32 63.84
N THR A 882 -28.07 -13.26 63.08
CA THR A 882 -27.53 -11.86 63.17
C THR A 882 -26.02 -11.83 62.85
N ILE A 883 -25.51 -11.19 61.79
CA ILE A 883 -25.59 -9.75 61.36
C ILE A 883 -25.82 -9.67 59.82
N HIS A 884 -26.94 -9.13 59.33
CA HIS A 884 -27.13 -7.80 58.66
C HIS A 884 -26.29 -7.51 57.39
N SER A 885 -26.82 -6.97 56.27
CA SER A 885 -28.22 -6.84 55.80
C SER A 885 -28.27 -6.40 54.31
N MET A 886 -29.31 -6.79 53.56
CA MET A 886 -29.69 -6.18 52.27
C MET A 886 -31.14 -5.68 52.29
N GLN A 887 -31.54 -4.84 51.33
CA GLN A 887 -32.91 -4.30 51.24
C GLN A 887 -33.47 -4.23 49.78
N GLN A 888 -34.74 -4.61 49.70
CA GLN A 888 -35.75 -4.75 48.62
C GLN A 888 -35.69 -3.95 47.27
N PRO A 889 -36.15 -4.59 46.17
CA PRO A 889 -36.87 -4.02 44.99
C PRO A 889 -38.39 -4.47 45.01
N PRO A 890 -39.23 -4.62 43.94
CA PRO A 890 -39.17 -4.29 42.48
C PRO A 890 -40.52 -3.69 41.89
N PHE A 891 -40.78 -3.89 40.57
CA PHE A 891 -42.06 -3.72 39.78
C PHE A 891 -42.35 -2.36 39.09
N LYS A 892 -43.29 -2.21 38.11
CA LYS A 892 -44.28 -3.08 37.37
C LYS A 892 -43.97 -3.05 35.83
N LYS A 893 -44.77 -3.31 34.77
CA LYS A 893 -46.15 -3.77 34.35
C LYS A 893 -46.02 -4.17 32.83
N MET A 894 -46.89 -4.81 32.01
CA MET A 894 -48.17 -5.57 32.03
C MET A 894 -48.06 -6.63 30.87
N ALA A 895 -48.92 -7.03 29.90
CA ALA A 895 -50.36 -7.07 29.49
C ALA A 895 -50.51 -8.04 28.26
N VAL A 896 -51.65 -8.29 27.56
CA VAL A 896 -53.03 -8.78 27.84
C VAL A 896 -53.62 -9.30 26.51
N ASP A 897 -54.19 -10.53 26.48
CA ASP A 897 -55.20 -11.20 25.57
C ASP A 897 -55.18 -11.00 24.02
N GLY A 898 -55.79 -11.80 23.10
CA GLY A 898 -56.60 -13.05 23.13
C GLY A 898 -57.90 -12.94 22.28
N ALA A 899 -58.43 -13.91 21.50
CA ALA A 899 -58.02 -15.25 20.98
C ALA A 899 -59.02 -15.74 19.87
N ILE A 900 -59.00 -17.03 19.43
CA ILE A 900 -59.98 -17.77 18.54
C ILE A 900 -59.86 -17.49 17.01
N GLY A 901 -59.99 -18.46 16.06
CA GLY A 901 -59.96 -19.94 16.13
C GLY A 901 -60.50 -20.76 14.91
N THR A 902 -59.76 -21.79 14.47
CA THR A 902 -60.19 -23.15 13.99
C THR A 902 -60.81 -23.48 12.58
N MET A 903 -60.26 -24.56 11.94
CA MET A 903 -60.87 -25.56 10.98
C MET A 903 -61.20 -25.13 9.50
N THR A 904 -61.21 -25.94 8.40
CA THR A 904 -60.75 -27.32 8.02
C THR A 904 -60.80 -27.59 6.49
N THR A 905 -60.03 -28.56 5.96
CA THR A 905 -60.21 -29.39 4.70
C THR A 905 -60.26 -28.69 3.31
N GLY A 906 -59.91 -29.29 2.16
CA GLY A 906 -59.22 -30.58 1.84
C GLY A 906 -59.30 -31.03 0.34
N SER A 907 -58.31 -31.80 -0.13
CA SER A 907 -58.29 -32.75 -1.31
C SER A 907 -58.23 -32.30 -2.80
N GLN A 908 -57.14 -32.75 -3.47
CA GLN A 908 -57.00 -33.41 -4.80
C GLN A 908 -57.33 -32.72 -6.17
N GLY A 909 -56.50 -33.03 -7.19
CA GLY A 909 -56.65 -32.71 -8.63
C GLY A 909 -55.36 -33.07 -9.44
N ALA A 910 -55.44 -33.34 -10.76
CA ALA A 910 -54.30 -33.82 -11.59
C ALA A 910 -54.43 -33.52 -13.12
N GLU A 911 -53.45 -34.01 -13.91
CA GLU A 911 -53.38 -34.23 -15.39
C GLU A 911 -52.50 -33.34 -16.31
N ASP A 912 -51.99 -34.02 -17.34
CA ASP A 912 -50.92 -33.76 -18.34
C ASP A 912 -51.08 -32.60 -19.35
N ARG A 913 -49.96 -32.18 -19.99
CA ARG A 913 -49.68 -32.44 -21.44
C ARG A 913 -48.29 -32.03 -21.98
N PHE A 914 -47.83 -32.81 -22.97
CA PHE A 914 -46.69 -32.63 -23.92
C PHE A 914 -47.25 -32.24 -25.34
N PRO A 915 -46.49 -32.19 -26.47
CA PRO A 915 -45.03 -32.33 -26.75
C PRO A 915 -44.40 -30.98 -27.23
N THR A 916 -43.36 -30.77 -28.07
CA THR A 916 -42.58 -31.49 -29.14
C THR A 916 -41.12 -30.89 -29.23
N GLN A 917 -40.12 -31.24 -30.07
CA GLN A 917 -39.87 -32.32 -31.07
C GLN A 917 -38.35 -32.54 -31.40
N SER A 918 -38.11 -33.36 -32.44
CA SER A 918 -36.95 -33.79 -33.26
C SER A 918 -36.27 -32.72 -34.17
N SER A 919 -35.08 -32.88 -34.81
CA SER A 919 -33.99 -33.91 -34.78
C SER A 919 -32.80 -33.60 -35.73
N GLY A 920 -31.57 -34.05 -35.37
CA GLY A 920 -30.51 -34.52 -36.30
C GLY A 920 -29.71 -33.49 -37.11
N ALA A 921 -28.63 -33.84 -37.85
CA ALA A 921 -27.74 -35.03 -37.81
C ALA A 921 -26.47 -34.81 -38.70
N GLY A 922 -25.38 -35.56 -38.46
CA GLY A 922 -24.15 -35.59 -39.28
C GLY A 922 -22.87 -35.32 -38.46
N MET A 923 -21.70 -35.92 -38.73
CA MET A 923 -21.26 -36.81 -39.83
C MET A 923 -20.53 -38.07 -39.30
N GLY A 924 -20.26 -39.07 -40.16
CA GLY A 924 -19.45 -40.27 -39.85
C GLY A 924 -17.96 -39.96 -39.64
N GLN A 925 -17.15 -40.75 -38.92
CA GLN A 925 -16.88 -42.20 -38.95
C GLN A 925 -15.98 -42.71 -40.10
N SER A 926 -14.69 -42.91 -39.78
CA SER A 926 -13.86 -44.11 -40.09
C SER A 926 -12.60 -44.01 -39.22
N SER A 927 -12.32 -44.91 -38.25
CA SER A 927 -11.99 -46.36 -38.29
C SER A 927 -10.51 -46.61 -38.67
N ALA A 928 -9.81 -47.68 -38.27
CA ALA A 928 -9.97 -48.77 -37.26
C ALA A 928 -8.59 -49.50 -37.16
N ALA A 929 -8.20 -50.30 -36.16
CA ALA A 929 -8.63 -50.67 -34.79
C ALA A 929 -7.37 -51.23 -34.05
N GLY A 930 -7.35 -51.73 -32.80
CA GLY A 930 -8.39 -52.01 -31.80
C GLY A 930 -7.78 -52.12 -30.38
N GLN A 931 -8.55 -51.91 -29.31
CA GLN A 931 -9.42 -52.90 -28.63
C GLN A 931 -8.69 -53.92 -27.73
N VAL A 932 -8.72 -53.63 -26.42
CA VAL A 932 -9.23 -54.57 -25.39
C VAL A 932 -10.19 -53.76 -24.50
N SER A 933 -11.30 -54.37 -24.05
CA SER A 933 -12.40 -53.69 -23.37
C SER A 933 -12.72 -54.29 -22.00
N VAL A 934 -13.01 -53.44 -21.01
CA VAL A 934 -13.69 -53.79 -19.76
C VAL A 934 -14.75 -52.71 -19.47
N GLU A 935 -15.88 -53.11 -18.90
CA GLU A 935 -17.09 -52.28 -18.77
C GLU A 935 -17.07 -51.30 -17.59
N ALA A 936 -18.02 -50.36 -17.57
CA ALA A 936 -18.05 -49.22 -16.65
C ALA A 936 -19.28 -49.21 -15.73
N ILE A 937 -19.13 -48.70 -14.49
CA ILE A 937 -20.23 -48.44 -13.56
C ILE A 937 -20.10 -47.03 -12.93
N GLY A 938 -21.13 -46.20 -13.15
CA GLY A 938 -21.63 -45.18 -12.21
C GLY A 938 -20.67 -44.15 -11.59
N GLY A 939 -20.29 -43.11 -12.34
CA GLY A 939 -19.58 -41.95 -11.78
C GLY A 939 -20.51 -40.91 -11.11
N ARG A 940 -20.14 -40.42 -9.91
CA ARG A 940 -20.69 -39.17 -9.33
C ARG A 940 -19.76 -37.99 -9.64
N ARG A 941 -20.33 -36.80 -9.93
CA ARG A 941 -19.55 -35.56 -10.12
C ARG A 941 -18.92 -35.09 -8.81
N ALA A 942 -17.71 -34.54 -8.89
CA ALA A 942 -17.06 -33.85 -7.77
C ALA A 942 -17.67 -32.43 -7.58
N PRO A 943 -17.78 -31.93 -6.33
CA PRO A 943 -18.28 -30.58 -6.04
C PRO A 943 -17.21 -29.49 -6.25
N THR A 944 -17.65 -28.26 -6.45
CA THR A 944 -16.77 -27.07 -6.58
C THR A 944 -16.34 -26.53 -5.21
N GLY A 945 -15.16 -25.89 -5.15
CA GLY A 945 -14.50 -25.53 -3.87
C GLY A 945 -15.29 -24.61 -2.94
N SER A 946 -16.19 -23.78 -3.46
CA SER A 946 -17.08 -22.93 -2.65
C SER A 946 -18.04 -23.77 -1.79
N ALA A 947 -18.60 -24.86 -2.34
CA ALA A 947 -19.49 -25.75 -1.61
C ALA A 947 -18.78 -26.45 -0.44
N VAL A 948 -17.48 -26.77 -0.59
CA VAL A 948 -16.68 -27.40 0.47
C VAL A 948 -16.49 -26.46 1.67
N LEU A 949 -16.28 -25.15 1.43
CA LEU A 949 -16.18 -24.16 2.50
C LEU A 949 -17.53 -23.91 3.18
N ALA A 950 -18.62 -23.84 2.42
CA ALA A 950 -19.98 -23.71 2.96
C ALA A 950 -20.40 -24.95 3.79
N GLN A 951 -19.99 -26.15 3.37
CA GLN A 951 -20.19 -27.38 4.14
C GLN A 951 -19.37 -27.34 5.45
N ALA A 952 -18.11 -26.89 5.39
CA ALA A 952 -17.19 -26.87 6.52
C ALA A 952 -17.55 -25.89 7.66
N TRP A 953 -18.47 -24.94 7.41
CA TRP A 953 -19.13 -24.06 8.40
C TRP A 953 -20.46 -24.63 8.93
N LYS A 954 -21.05 -25.60 8.23
CA LYS A 954 -22.36 -26.20 8.59
C LYS A 954 -22.26 -27.31 9.64
N GLU A 955 -21.04 -27.77 9.91
CA GLU A 955 -20.69 -28.84 10.86
C GLU A 955 -20.26 -28.33 12.25
N ASP A 956 -20.34 -27.01 12.51
CA ASP A 956 -19.89 -26.38 13.77
C ASP A 956 -20.83 -26.58 14.97
N LEU A 957 -21.65 -27.63 14.95
CA LEU A 957 -22.48 -28.11 16.07
C LEU A 957 -22.07 -29.51 16.58
N ASP A 958 -21.20 -30.22 15.87
CA ASP A 958 -21.11 -31.69 15.95
C ASP A 958 -19.88 -32.25 16.70
N ALA A 959 -19.28 -31.48 17.63
CA ALA A 959 -18.11 -31.97 18.40
C ALA A 959 -18.42 -33.24 19.24
N GLY A 960 -19.67 -33.40 19.70
CA GLY A 960 -20.11 -34.63 20.37
C GLY A 960 -20.17 -35.84 19.42
N HIS A 961 -20.59 -35.63 18.17
CA HIS A 961 -20.54 -36.67 17.12
C HIS A 961 -19.10 -37.00 16.73
N LEU A 962 -18.22 -35.99 16.60
CA LEU A 962 -16.79 -36.21 16.35
C LEU A 962 -16.13 -37.04 17.47
N LEU A 963 -16.43 -36.74 18.74
CA LEU A 963 -15.96 -37.53 19.88
C LEU A 963 -16.48 -38.97 19.82
N ALA A 964 -17.79 -39.16 19.55
CA ALA A 964 -18.38 -40.49 19.44
C ALA A 964 -17.77 -41.33 18.31
N SER A 965 -17.56 -40.76 17.12
CA SER A 965 -16.94 -41.43 15.98
C SER A 965 -15.45 -41.74 16.24
N LEU A 966 -14.70 -40.83 16.85
CA LEU A 966 -13.30 -41.10 17.22
C LEU A 966 -13.19 -42.17 18.32
N TYR A 967 -14.11 -42.19 19.28
CA TYR A 967 -14.19 -43.23 20.31
C TYR A 967 -14.55 -44.61 19.71
N GLN A 968 -15.41 -44.67 18.68
CA GLN A 968 -15.68 -45.92 17.95
C GLN A 968 -14.46 -46.45 17.18
N LEU A 969 -13.58 -45.57 16.68
CA LEU A 969 -12.40 -45.95 15.89
C LEU A 969 -11.12 -46.23 16.73
N PHE A 970 -11.01 -45.65 17.93
CA PHE A 970 -9.80 -45.73 18.77
C PHE A 970 -10.04 -46.16 20.23
N GLY A 971 -11.30 -46.28 20.67
CA GLY A 971 -11.67 -46.60 22.05
C GLY A 971 -11.16 -45.56 23.06
N GLU A 972 -10.85 -46.05 24.27
CA GLU A 972 -10.35 -45.25 25.41
C GLU A 972 -9.09 -44.43 25.09
N GLY A 973 -8.31 -44.80 24.06
CA GLY A 973 -7.10 -44.08 23.67
C GLY A 973 -7.33 -42.59 23.36
N VAL A 974 -8.51 -42.22 22.84
CA VAL A 974 -8.87 -40.81 22.55
C VAL A 974 -9.16 -40.01 23.83
N LEU A 975 -9.62 -40.67 24.90
CA LEU A 975 -9.92 -40.00 26.18
C LEU A 975 -8.67 -39.40 26.83
N SER A 976 -7.48 -39.92 26.52
CA SER A 976 -6.20 -39.37 26.98
C SER A 976 -5.89 -37.95 26.48
N PHE A 977 -6.66 -37.43 25.51
CA PHE A 977 -6.57 -36.07 24.97
C PHE A 977 -7.68 -35.12 25.49
N ILE A 978 -8.45 -35.52 26.51
CA ILE A 978 -9.54 -34.75 27.12
C ILE A 978 -9.11 -34.26 28.51
N GLN A 979 -9.51 -33.06 28.95
CA GLN A 979 -9.12 -32.57 30.28
C GLN A 979 -9.89 -33.28 31.42
N PRO A 980 -9.31 -33.43 32.62
CA PRO A 980 -9.97 -34.15 33.72
C PRO A 980 -11.36 -33.59 34.13
N VAL A 981 -11.56 -32.28 33.99
CA VAL A 981 -12.84 -31.59 34.28
C VAL A 981 -13.91 -31.90 33.23
N GLU A 982 -13.51 -32.27 32.02
CA GLU A 982 -14.38 -32.64 30.91
C GLU A 982 -14.77 -34.13 30.99
N MET A 983 -13.84 -35.00 31.42
CA MET A 983 -14.14 -36.43 31.65
C MET A 983 -15.14 -36.68 32.79
N SER A 984 -15.27 -35.78 33.78
CA SER A 984 -16.29 -35.90 34.84
C SER A 984 -17.74 -35.73 34.37
N PHE A 985 -17.99 -35.50 33.08
CA PHE A 985 -19.33 -35.53 32.46
C PHE A 985 -19.66 -36.88 31.80
N PHE A 986 -18.75 -37.87 31.81
CA PHE A 986 -18.86 -39.15 31.09
C PHE A 986 -18.81 -40.41 31.98
N VAL A 987 -18.80 -40.27 33.31
CA VAL A 987 -18.73 -41.37 34.29
C VAL A 987 -20.00 -41.43 35.14
#